data_AF-A0A0D2B3Q7-F1
#
_entry.id   AF-A0A0D2B3Q7-F1
#
_cell.length_a   1.000
_cell.length_b   1.000
_cell.length_c   1.000
_cell.angle_alpha   90.00
_cell.angle_beta   90.00
_cell.angle_gamma   90.00
#
_symmetry.space_group_name_H-M   'P 1'
#
loop_
_entity.id
_entity.type
_entity.pdbx_description
1 polymer ?
#
loop_
_entity_poly.entity_id
_entity_poly.type
_entity_poly.pdbx_seq_one_letter_code
_entity_poly.pdbx_strand_id
1 'polypeptide(L)'
;MSIERDLLTRKHRNSSRHYTIKLERRIRQLEAELQKNNLEVPPGESREEVLEAVLQESGTSQHESQQSLLGQGQKPRGRFHSLIDRLCAAEPRLCTDRAGRLHFYGPSSSLHTAESISSWFTFTDAIYTETPHQTARELPVQLQEHLLDQYWKFQHGVIQVVNREAFLNDMKVGRCQYYSKALLYAIFASAARVSDYPEIRALVVPPEAGSLRFEEPYLFKKASTLVEEELRHDASVTTVQALALLSVLCCCYAGSDGRGWMDSGRAVRLAFEFGLNQELSSIGPNSLRRVDSSVLRTTFWGCFTLDRLWATYLGRPYLIRLDVVTLPRPDASPGVHTWDEIIAGAWTDLLDIIGRICDSINHKLSQPLVMRQELCNWRLNLDPVLRYLPQSPPAVHVLHLHYHSAVILERLSEGRFGVETSSAASDSTSARTIYTDHALQLAAITQDYRANHGSARTMIGNSLYNITIAVIVLIANWAEGGTTDENQYIERVDSCVRSIKEMETSFASARTLSNIVLSLMRRCNFPPLPSQRQKEWSEEDEGLLSRLRLSLPILSPDFMPALYDDQGLFSATFDSEGLESSGPFWLFADPGYHMRRQAEWGDVDFLTGDYLAEINLPENKKGMDAGVHEGWEPTCWDGFVQTIDLIAQKELKVIVNGGALNPAGLAAKVQQLVNEKGFSLKVAYLSGDDLTQETKDQISKTGQIPAHLDSNNPDVKVEKLAVALQDYQSRPVITSHAYLGARGIVGALDGGADIVIAGRVADASPVIAAAWYWHQWKPTDYDQLASALIAGHLIECSAYTTGANFAGFDQFDLDLFVDLPFGIAEVANDGTSVITKHEHTQKGIVNADTIKCQFLYEIQGAIYLNSDVSADTTNIVITDVGKNRVQMSGIKGYPPPPTTKLAVFYDAGYQCQLLANAAGYATEKKWQLFEKQMRFFLNEKGVLDQFDHLEFQIVGVPEPNPRSQLRRLHWSLDYRTAHPKPYISFYPGLYDQTALKEAAHILGPDGKVAQTIDAKLPTEFYRLERRINFDAEQCTLRNPQGPTRTVTLGDIAYGRSGDKGANCNFGIYPRNPAHWAWFRGYMSRAKLQELIGDDWRDTYFIERMEFPEIKAVHFVVYGILGRGVLASTLLDSLGKAFADYIRAKTIEVPVEILEL
;
A
#
# COMPACT_ATOMS: atom_id res chain seq x y z
N MET A 1 -30.93 37.70 37.46
CA MET A 1 -31.75 38.72 36.79
C MET A 1 -31.19 38.95 35.41
N SER A 2 -32.05 38.77 34.41
CA SER A 2 -31.94 39.24 33.02
C SER A 2 -30.81 38.69 32.16
N ILE A 3 -31.17 37.63 31.46
CA ILE A 3 -30.87 37.42 30.03
C ILE A 3 -31.37 38.64 29.22
N GLU A 4 -30.71 38.86 28.07
CA GLU A 4 -31.15 39.57 26.85
C GLU A 4 -31.39 41.09 26.86
N ARG A 5 -30.53 41.77 26.10
CA ARG A 5 -30.80 42.59 24.89
C ARG A 5 -29.53 43.42 24.62
N ASP A 6 -28.95 43.52 23.44
CA ASP A 6 -29.27 43.06 22.11
C ASP A 6 -27.98 43.20 21.28
N LEU A 7 -27.62 42.14 20.58
CA LEU A 7 -27.21 42.08 19.18
C LEU A 7 -26.33 43.18 18.55
N LEU A 8 -25.25 42.69 17.92
CA LEU A 8 -24.62 43.15 16.67
C LEU A 8 -23.78 44.44 16.69
N THR A 9 -22.45 44.30 16.61
CA THR A 9 -21.72 44.49 15.33
C THR A 9 -20.18 44.32 15.45
N ARG A 10 -19.66 43.44 14.58
CA ARG A 10 -18.34 43.39 13.90
C ARG A 10 -17.37 44.59 14.08
N LYS A 11 -16.07 44.31 14.36
CA LYS A 11 -14.91 44.39 13.40
C LYS A 11 -13.53 44.45 14.12
N HIS A 12 -12.66 43.51 13.73
CA HIS A 12 -11.20 43.56 13.47
C HIS A 12 -10.22 44.59 14.11
N ARG A 13 -9.02 44.05 14.38
CA ARG A 13 -7.62 44.57 14.28
C ARG A 13 -6.87 44.95 15.58
N ASN A 14 -5.92 44.10 15.97
CA ASN A 14 -4.45 44.29 15.87
C ASN A 14 -3.72 43.54 17.00
N SER A 15 -3.25 42.31 16.71
CA SER A 15 -2.46 41.45 17.62
C SER A 15 -0.97 41.81 17.70
N SER A 16 -0.49 42.82 16.97
CA SER A 16 0.94 43.17 16.92
C SER A 16 1.45 43.85 18.19
N ARG A 17 0.61 44.56 18.96
CA ARG A 17 1.06 45.31 20.15
C ARG A 17 1.34 44.43 21.37
N HIS A 18 0.61 43.32 21.51
CA HIS A 18 0.79 42.37 22.62
C HIS A 18 2.08 41.55 22.46
N TYR A 19 2.48 41.25 21.22
CA TYR A 19 3.72 40.53 20.93
C TYR A 19 4.96 41.41 21.17
N THR A 20 4.92 42.69 20.79
CA THR A 20 6.01 43.65 21.06
C THR A 20 6.22 43.85 22.56
N ILE A 21 5.14 43.97 23.36
CA ILE A 21 5.24 44.10 24.82
C ILE A 21 5.82 42.82 25.46
N LYS A 22 5.47 41.62 24.95
CA LYS A 22 6.06 40.35 25.39
C LYS A 22 7.55 40.27 25.04
N LEU A 23 7.96 40.74 23.87
CA LEU A 23 9.35 40.77 23.42
C LEU A 23 10.19 41.78 24.21
N GLU A 24 9.70 42.99 24.44
CA GLU A 24 10.40 43.98 25.27
C GLU A 24 10.61 43.47 26.71
N ARG A 25 9.62 42.74 27.25
CA ARG A 25 9.73 42.11 28.57
C ARG A 25 10.75 40.98 28.59
N ARG A 26 10.87 40.21 27.50
CA ARG A 26 11.86 39.14 27.36
C ARG A 26 13.27 39.67 27.17
N ILE A 27 13.43 40.75 26.41
CA ILE A 27 14.72 41.43 26.22
C ILE A 27 15.23 41.99 27.54
N ARG A 28 14.39 42.69 28.32
CA ARG A 28 14.78 43.17 29.65
C ARG A 28 15.13 42.05 30.64
N GLN A 29 14.45 40.91 30.54
CA GLN A 29 14.80 39.72 31.33
C GLN A 29 16.18 39.18 30.96
N LEU A 30 16.48 39.10 29.66
CA LEU A 30 17.78 38.61 29.16
C LEU A 30 18.91 39.59 29.47
N GLU A 31 18.66 40.90 29.42
CA GLU A 31 19.62 41.94 29.83
C GLU A 31 19.93 41.85 31.33
N ALA A 32 18.92 41.61 32.17
CA ALA A 32 19.11 41.40 33.60
C ALA A 32 19.85 40.08 33.90
N GLU A 33 19.61 39.02 33.12
CA GLU A 33 20.35 37.76 33.19
C GLU A 33 21.80 37.89 32.71
N LEU A 34 22.08 38.73 31.72
CA LEU A 34 23.43 39.02 31.24
C LEU A 34 24.24 39.83 32.25
N GLN A 35 23.62 40.85 32.88
CA GLN A 35 24.25 41.60 33.98
C GLN A 35 24.55 40.71 35.19
N LYS A 36 23.66 39.75 35.50
CA LYS A 36 23.86 38.78 36.59
C LYS A 36 25.03 37.82 36.34
N ASN A 37 25.45 37.67 35.07
CA ASN A 37 26.54 36.79 34.66
C ASN A 37 27.84 37.55 34.28
N ASN A 38 27.98 38.85 34.63
CA ASN A 38 29.16 39.68 34.38
C ASN A 38 29.64 39.71 32.91
N LEU A 39 28.71 39.63 31.95
CA LEU A 39 29.01 39.78 30.52
C LEU A 39 28.64 41.22 30.08
N GLU A 40 29.63 41.98 29.61
CA GLU A 40 29.41 43.36 29.14
C GLU A 40 28.57 43.38 27.85
N VAL A 41 27.52 44.22 27.85
CA VAL A 41 26.71 44.51 26.66
C VAL A 41 27.31 45.75 25.98
N PRO A 42 27.71 45.70 24.70
CA PRO A 42 28.26 46.86 24.01
C PRO A 42 27.19 47.96 23.87
N PRO A 43 27.55 49.26 23.95
CA PRO A 43 26.58 50.33 23.76
C PRO A 43 26.06 50.30 22.31
N GLY A 44 24.73 50.28 22.15
CA GLY A 44 24.10 50.30 20.84
C GLY A 44 24.34 51.61 20.13
N GLU A 45 25.07 51.58 19.01
CA GLU A 45 25.19 52.71 18.10
C GLU A 45 23.83 53.02 17.46
N SER A 46 23.49 54.31 17.45
CA SER A 46 22.18 54.82 17.03
C SER A 46 21.96 54.66 15.52
N ARG A 47 20.72 54.38 15.15
CA ARG A 47 20.22 54.13 13.78
C ARG A 47 20.39 55.31 12.80
N GLU A 48 20.99 56.41 13.23
CA GLU A 48 21.15 57.65 12.45
C GLU A 48 22.51 57.76 11.76
N GLU A 49 23.58 57.08 12.22
CA GLU A 49 24.92 57.18 11.59
C GLU A 49 25.09 56.28 10.34
N VAL A 50 24.32 55.21 10.22
CA VAL A 50 24.37 54.32 9.03
C VAL A 50 23.68 54.96 7.82
N LEU A 51 22.78 55.93 8.03
CA LEU A 51 22.04 56.57 6.94
C LEU A 51 22.84 57.66 6.22
N GLU A 52 23.88 58.23 6.84
CA GLU A 52 24.72 59.27 6.22
C GLU A 52 25.87 58.69 5.37
N ALA A 53 26.38 57.51 5.70
CA ALA A 53 27.45 56.85 4.92
C ALA A 53 26.98 56.34 3.54
N VAL A 54 25.68 56.08 3.38
CA VAL A 54 25.11 55.53 2.13
C VAL A 54 24.74 56.64 1.12
N LEU A 55 24.71 57.91 1.54
CA LEU A 55 24.22 59.01 0.69
C LEU A 55 25.29 59.98 0.17
N GLN A 56 26.58 59.79 0.49
CA GLN A 56 27.65 60.72 0.05
C GLN A 56 28.58 60.25 -1.08
N GLU A 57 28.49 59.02 -1.59
CA GLU A 57 29.29 58.61 -2.78
C GLU A 57 28.48 58.61 -4.09
N SER A 58 27.66 59.64 -4.28
CA SER A 58 27.10 60.00 -5.58
C SER A 58 27.37 61.47 -5.89
N GLY A 59 28.55 61.73 -6.47
CA GLY A 59 28.98 63.07 -6.89
C GLY A 59 30.06 62.99 -7.97
N THR A 60 29.65 63.29 -9.20
CA THR A 60 30.42 63.36 -10.46
C THR A 60 31.66 64.26 -10.45
N SER A 61 32.75 63.88 -11.16
CA SER A 61 33.36 64.71 -12.23
C SER A 61 34.57 64.07 -12.92
N GLN A 62 34.70 64.39 -14.21
CA GLN A 62 35.74 64.06 -15.18
C GLN A 62 37.14 64.62 -14.83
N HIS A 63 38.23 63.94 -15.20
CA HIS A 63 39.23 64.43 -16.18
C HIS A 63 40.42 63.46 -16.40
N GLU A 64 40.95 63.55 -17.61
CA GLU A 64 42.02 62.78 -18.27
C GLU A 64 43.43 62.93 -17.67
N SER A 65 44.33 61.98 -17.91
CA SER A 65 45.66 62.25 -18.53
C SER A 65 46.55 60.99 -18.75
N GLN A 66 46.84 60.75 -20.03
CA GLN A 66 48.13 60.41 -20.67
C GLN A 66 49.06 59.27 -20.16
N GLN A 67 49.09 58.21 -20.99
CA GLN A 67 50.25 57.55 -21.65
C GLN A 67 51.65 57.59 -20.99
N SER A 68 52.32 56.43 -20.86
CA SER A 68 53.34 55.96 -21.84
C SER A 68 54.07 54.66 -21.43
N LEU A 69 54.62 53.97 -22.46
CA LEU A 69 55.77 53.02 -22.48
C LEU A 69 55.54 51.49 -22.37
N LEU A 70 55.28 50.91 -23.56
CA LEU A 70 56.05 49.85 -24.27
C LEU A 70 56.57 48.60 -23.54
N GLY A 71 56.13 47.43 -24.04
CA GLY A 71 56.84 46.14 -23.94
C GLY A 71 56.04 44.98 -24.54
N GLN A 72 56.38 44.54 -25.75
CA GLN A 72 55.67 43.54 -26.56
C GLN A 72 55.87 42.09 -26.05
N GLY A 73 54.83 41.25 -26.16
CA GLY A 73 54.98 39.79 -26.10
C GLY A 73 53.74 38.99 -25.68
N GLN A 74 52.75 38.88 -26.57
CA GLN A 74 51.63 37.91 -26.60
C GLN A 74 50.74 37.72 -25.34
N LYS A 75 49.59 38.41 -25.34
CA LYS A 75 48.40 38.10 -24.52
C LYS A 75 47.59 36.94 -25.14
N PRO A 76 47.04 35.99 -24.36
CA PRO A 76 45.82 35.31 -24.74
C PRO A 76 44.65 36.31 -24.60
N ARG A 77 43.81 36.38 -25.64
CA ARG A 77 42.65 37.28 -25.72
C ARG A 77 41.58 36.89 -24.69
N GLY A 78 41.56 37.54 -23.53
CA GLY A 78 40.36 37.63 -22.70
C GLY A 78 39.54 38.85 -23.13
N ARG A 79 38.50 38.66 -23.96
CA ARG A 79 37.51 39.70 -24.23
C ARG A 79 36.68 39.91 -22.97
N PHE A 80 36.67 41.12 -22.43
CA PHE A 80 35.61 41.55 -21.53
C PHE A 80 34.33 41.68 -22.37
N HIS A 81 33.42 40.71 -22.25
CA HIS A 81 32.11 40.77 -22.90
C HIS A 81 31.17 41.67 -22.08
N SER A 82 30.59 42.69 -22.71
CA SER A 82 29.45 43.41 -22.13
C SER A 82 28.32 42.41 -21.82
N LEU A 83 27.41 42.70 -20.88
CA LEU A 83 26.27 41.81 -20.59
C LEU A 83 25.46 41.50 -21.87
N ILE A 84 25.40 42.46 -22.80
CA ILE A 84 24.76 42.32 -24.11
C ILE A 84 25.55 41.38 -25.03
N ASP A 85 26.89 41.51 -25.10
CA ASP A 85 27.70 40.54 -25.85
C ASP A 85 27.61 39.12 -25.26
N ARG A 86 27.46 39.00 -23.93
CA ARG A 86 27.22 37.72 -23.25
C ARG A 86 25.86 37.11 -23.62
N LEU A 87 24.80 37.92 -23.63
CA LEU A 87 23.44 37.50 -24.05
C LEU A 87 23.39 37.08 -25.53
N CYS A 88 24.20 37.70 -26.39
CA CYS A 88 24.22 37.42 -27.82
C CYS A 88 25.18 36.30 -28.23
N ALA A 89 26.08 35.84 -27.34
CA ALA A 89 27.09 34.84 -27.67
C ALA A 89 26.55 33.40 -27.74
N ALA A 90 25.39 33.12 -27.11
CA ALA A 90 24.79 31.78 -27.06
C ALA A 90 25.81 30.70 -26.64
N GLU A 91 26.48 30.90 -25.51
CA GLU A 91 27.43 29.94 -24.94
C GLU A 91 26.78 29.15 -23.77
N PRO A 92 26.93 27.82 -23.69
CA PRO A 92 26.42 27.03 -22.57
C PRO A 92 27.10 27.40 -21.26
N ARG A 93 26.37 27.31 -20.13
CA ARG A 93 26.91 27.69 -18.81
C ARG A 93 26.37 26.84 -17.67
N LEU A 94 27.25 26.56 -16.70
CA LEU A 94 26.88 26.06 -15.38
C LEU A 94 26.60 27.23 -14.43
N CYS A 95 25.46 27.21 -13.76
CA CYS A 95 25.02 28.24 -12.81
C CYS A 95 24.65 27.59 -11.47
N THR A 96 24.76 28.33 -10.37
CA THR A 96 24.19 27.92 -9.08
C THR A 96 22.94 28.72 -8.79
N ASP A 97 21.88 28.08 -8.30
CA ASP A 97 20.67 28.78 -7.85
C ASP A 97 20.90 29.48 -6.49
N ARG A 98 19.87 30.16 -5.97
CA ARG A 98 19.95 30.87 -4.68
C ARG A 98 20.18 29.95 -3.48
N ALA A 99 19.95 28.65 -3.64
CA ALA A 99 20.21 27.61 -2.64
C ALA A 99 21.58 26.94 -2.84
N GLY A 100 22.38 27.37 -3.82
CA GLY A 100 23.70 26.83 -4.12
C GLY A 100 23.69 25.58 -5.01
N ARG A 101 22.53 25.18 -5.56
CA ARG A 101 22.39 23.97 -6.38
C ARG A 101 22.82 24.23 -7.81
N LEU A 102 23.54 23.27 -8.40
CA LEU A 102 24.15 23.40 -9.72
C LEU A 102 23.13 23.08 -10.84
N HIS A 103 23.11 23.92 -11.87
CA HIS A 103 22.27 23.76 -13.05
C HIS A 103 23.07 24.01 -14.32
N PHE A 104 22.91 23.17 -15.33
CA PHE A 104 23.46 23.36 -16.67
C PHE A 104 22.41 23.98 -17.60
N TYR A 105 22.73 25.16 -18.14
CA TYR A 105 21.91 25.82 -19.15
C TYR A 105 22.60 25.83 -20.51
N GLY A 106 21.94 25.21 -21.49
CA GLY A 106 22.39 25.21 -22.87
C GLY A 106 22.29 26.60 -23.52
N PRO A 107 22.92 26.77 -24.70
CA PRO A 107 23.06 28.06 -25.37
C PRO A 107 21.72 28.67 -25.86
N SER A 108 20.68 27.84 -25.98
CA SER A 108 19.32 28.25 -26.37
C SER A 108 18.46 28.77 -25.21
N SER A 109 18.88 28.58 -23.95
CA SER A 109 18.11 28.98 -22.77
C SER A 109 18.54 30.34 -22.27
N SER A 110 17.66 31.34 -22.19
CA SER A 110 18.01 32.66 -21.61
C SER A 110 18.54 32.62 -20.17
N LEU A 111 18.35 31.49 -19.46
CA LEU A 111 18.81 31.28 -18.08
C LEU A 111 20.33 31.10 -17.94
N HIS A 112 21.08 30.88 -19.03
CA HIS A 112 22.56 30.86 -19.01
C HIS A 112 23.19 32.21 -18.62
N THR A 113 22.38 33.27 -18.49
CA THR A 113 22.81 34.65 -18.17
C THR A 113 22.65 35.05 -16.70
N ALA A 114 22.07 34.19 -15.86
CA ALA A 114 21.91 34.46 -14.42
C ALA A 114 23.29 34.58 -13.72
N GLU A 115 23.53 35.67 -13.00
CA GLU A 115 24.75 35.87 -12.20
C GLU A 115 24.60 35.26 -10.79
N SER A 116 25.26 34.12 -10.55
CA SER A 116 26.37 33.95 -9.60
C SER A 116 26.87 32.50 -9.67
N ILE A 117 28.19 32.36 -9.80
CA ILE A 117 28.97 31.16 -9.48
C ILE A 117 29.92 31.63 -8.38
N SER A 118 29.72 31.20 -7.13
CA SER A 118 30.69 31.43 -6.06
C SER A 118 30.52 30.48 -4.88
N SER A 119 30.46 29.17 -5.12
CA SER A 119 30.83 28.13 -4.15
C SER A 119 30.55 26.74 -4.70
N TRP A 120 31.47 26.16 -5.48
CA TRP A 120 31.40 24.71 -5.71
C TRP A 120 31.56 23.93 -4.38
N PHE A 121 32.14 24.57 -3.33
CA PHE A 121 32.49 23.92 -2.05
C PHE A 121 32.28 24.73 -0.78
N THR A 122 31.71 25.94 -0.83
CA THR A 122 31.63 26.81 0.36
C THR A 122 30.35 26.66 1.18
N PHE A 123 29.40 25.80 0.76
CA PHE A 123 28.09 25.68 1.41
C PHE A 123 27.79 24.35 2.11
N THR A 124 28.78 23.46 2.28
CA THR A 124 28.61 22.22 3.05
C THR A 124 29.21 22.26 4.46
N ASP A 125 29.97 23.29 4.83
CA ASP A 125 30.53 23.40 6.20
C ASP A 125 29.52 23.94 7.24
N ALA A 126 28.38 24.51 6.83
CA ALA A 126 27.51 25.28 7.74
C ALA A 126 26.15 24.65 8.12
N ILE A 127 25.76 23.47 7.58
CA ILE A 127 24.41 22.91 7.83
C ILE A 127 24.40 21.46 8.38
N TYR A 128 25.54 20.77 8.53
CA TYR A 128 25.54 19.44 9.15
C TYR A 128 26.20 19.44 10.53
N THR A 129 25.48 19.94 11.55
CA THR A 129 25.76 19.66 12.97
C THR A 129 25.29 18.28 13.43
N GLU A 130 25.03 17.35 12.51
CA GLU A 130 24.89 15.93 12.85
C GLU A 130 26.02 15.14 12.21
N THR A 131 27.03 14.82 13.02
CA THR A 131 28.06 13.83 12.69
C THR A 131 27.41 12.50 12.27
N PRO A 132 27.62 12.02 11.03
CA PRO A 132 27.02 10.77 10.53
C PRO A 132 27.39 9.52 11.33
N HIS A 133 28.50 9.59 12.07
CA HIS A 133 28.98 8.53 12.96
C HIS A 133 27.98 8.09 14.04
N GLN A 134 26.93 8.87 14.33
CA GLN A 134 25.89 8.47 15.28
C GLN A 134 24.67 7.78 14.64
N THR A 135 24.50 7.85 13.31
CA THR A 135 23.26 7.37 12.64
C THR A 135 23.41 6.10 11.78
N ALA A 136 24.62 5.56 11.59
CA ALA A 136 24.79 4.19 11.06
C ALA A 136 24.69 3.13 12.18
N ARG A 137 23.89 3.39 13.22
CA ARG A 137 23.65 2.47 14.34
C ARG A 137 22.52 1.46 14.08
N GLU A 138 21.82 1.58 12.95
CA GLU A 138 20.74 0.63 12.58
C GLU A 138 21.30 -0.73 12.11
N LEU A 139 22.49 -0.79 11.49
CA LEU A 139 23.13 -2.04 11.05
C LEU A 139 24.47 -2.25 11.74
N PRO A 140 24.81 -3.48 12.19
CA PRO A 140 26.12 -3.78 12.78
C PRO A 140 27.28 -3.43 11.85
N VAL A 141 28.36 -2.85 12.40
CA VAL A 141 29.54 -2.43 11.61
C VAL A 141 30.13 -3.59 10.78
N GLN A 142 30.16 -4.79 11.34
CA GLN A 142 30.64 -5.99 10.65
C GLN A 142 29.77 -6.33 9.43
N LEU A 143 28.46 -6.11 9.51
CA LEU A 143 27.55 -6.30 8.39
C LEU A 143 27.76 -5.23 7.32
N GLN A 144 27.98 -3.98 7.73
CA GLN A 144 28.29 -2.89 6.79
C GLN A 144 29.57 -3.16 6.00
N GLU A 145 30.63 -3.61 6.67
CA GLU A 145 31.90 -4.00 6.04
C GLU A 145 31.73 -5.17 5.07
N HIS A 146 30.99 -6.21 5.47
CA HIS A 146 30.68 -7.34 4.60
C HIS A 146 29.91 -6.92 3.34
N LEU A 147 28.88 -6.09 3.48
CA LEU A 147 28.09 -5.60 2.35
C LEU A 147 28.91 -4.72 1.42
N LEU A 148 29.79 -3.86 1.96
CA LEU A 148 30.71 -3.08 1.13
C LEU A 148 31.64 -3.97 0.30
N ASP A 149 32.24 -5.00 0.91
CA ASP A 149 33.11 -5.94 0.18
C ASP A 149 32.38 -6.64 -0.97
N GLN A 150 31.15 -7.11 -0.72
CA GLN A 150 30.29 -7.73 -1.73
C GLN A 150 29.98 -6.78 -2.89
N TYR A 151 29.66 -5.51 -2.60
CA TYR A 151 29.40 -4.50 -3.64
C TYR A 151 30.63 -4.26 -4.54
N TRP A 152 31.79 -4.04 -3.92
CA TRP A 152 33.03 -3.77 -4.67
C TRP A 152 33.46 -4.98 -5.51
N LYS A 153 33.20 -6.20 -5.02
CA LYS A 153 33.58 -7.45 -5.69
C LYS A 153 32.69 -7.79 -6.89
N PHE A 154 31.36 -7.69 -6.73
CA PHE A 154 30.42 -8.26 -7.70
C PHE A 154 29.68 -7.23 -8.57
N GLN A 155 29.47 -6.00 -8.07
CA GLN A 155 28.63 -5.02 -8.76
C GLN A 155 29.41 -3.83 -9.34
N HIS A 156 30.34 -3.26 -8.57
CA HIS A 156 31.10 -2.07 -8.97
C HIS A 156 31.85 -2.28 -10.28
N GLY A 157 32.53 -3.42 -10.46
CA GLY A 157 33.29 -3.71 -11.68
C GLY A 157 32.45 -3.79 -12.97
N VAL A 158 31.12 -3.85 -12.86
CA VAL A 158 30.19 -3.84 -14.01
C VAL A 158 29.50 -2.50 -14.17
N ILE A 159 29.01 -1.89 -13.09
CA ILE A 159 28.33 -0.58 -13.11
C ILE A 159 29.09 0.38 -12.22
N GLN A 160 30.02 1.12 -12.81
CA GLN A 160 30.94 2.02 -12.11
C GLN A 160 30.35 3.42 -12.00
N VAL A 161 29.28 3.55 -11.21
CA VAL A 161 28.65 4.86 -10.97
C VAL A 161 29.26 5.59 -9.76
N VAL A 162 29.90 4.85 -8.84
CA VAL A 162 30.50 5.39 -7.61
C VAL A 162 32.01 5.41 -7.74
N ASN A 163 32.66 6.54 -7.42
CA ASN A 163 34.11 6.58 -7.30
C ASN A 163 34.54 5.97 -5.95
N ARG A 164 35.14 4.78 -5.99
CA ARG A 164 35.46 3.97 -4.80
C ARG A 164 36.37 4.71 -3.81
N GLU A 165 37.44 5.33 -4.31
CA GLU A 165 38.41 6.02 -3.46
C GLU A 165 37.80 7.25 -2.79
N ALA A 166 37.10 8.09 -3.55
CA ALA A 166 36.44 9.28 -3.01
C ALA A 166 35.38 8.92 -1.97
N PHE A 167 34.53 7.91 -2.26
CA PHE A 167 33.49 7.45 -1.35
C PHE A 167 34.07 6.91 -0.03
N LEU A 168 35.07 6.02 -0.09
CA LEU A 168 35.65 5.42 1.11
C LEU A 168 36.42 6.44 1.96
N ASN A 169 37.09 7.40 1.32
CA ASN A 169 37.79 8.48 2.01
C ASN A 169 36.81 9.41 2.75
N ASP A 170 35.73 9.82 2.08
CA ASP A 170 34.69 10.67 2.68
C ASP A 170 33.94 9.95 3.81
N MET A 171 33.59 8.68 3.61
CA MET A 171 32.96 7.84 4.63
C MET A 171 33.86 7.68 5.87
N LYS A 172 35.17 7.49 5.68
CA LYS A 172 36.14 7.35 6.79
C LYS A 172 36.32 8.65 7.57
N VAL A 173 36.28 9.79 6.88
CA VAL A 173 36.44 11.13 7.48
C VAL A 173 35.11 11.68 8.02
N GLY A 174 33.98 11.06 7.69
CA GLY A 174 32.64 11.52 8.06
C GLY A 174 32.18 12.74 7.27
N ARG A 175 32.74 12.96 6.07
CA ARG A 175 32.42 14.08 5.17
C ARG A 175 31.37 13.63 4.17
N CYS A 176 30.28 14.38 4.02
CA CYS A 176 29.14 14.00 3.15
C CYS A 176 29.20 14.63 1.75
N GLN A 177 30.38 14.74 1.14
CA GLN A 177 30.54 15.38 -0.17
C GLN A 177 30.40 14.37 -1.33
N TYR A 178 30.99 13.19 -1.18
CA TYR A 178 30.91 12.04 -2.11
C TYR A 178 30.30 10.81 -1.46
N TYR A 179 29.66 11.02 -0.31
CA TYR A 179 29.06 10.02 0.55
C TYR A 179 27.74 10.60 1.09
N SER A 180 26.64 9.85 0.98
CA SER A 180 25.36 10.21 1.60
C SER A 180 24.69 8.96 2.17
N LYS A 181 23.70 9.15 3.05
CA LYS A 181 22.91 8.04 3.61
C LYS A 181 22.16 7.30 2.49
N ALA A 182 21.56 8.03 1.53
CA ALA A 182 20.86 7.41 0.42
C ALA A 182 21.79 6.51 -0.41
N LEU A 183 22.98 7.02 -0.73
CA LEU A 183 23.97 6.27 -1.49
C LEU A 183 24.48 5.03 -0.73
N LEU A 184 24.78 5.18 0.57
CA LEU A 184 25.25 4.06 1.40
C LEU A 184 24.21 2.92 1.45
N TYR A 185 22.93 3.25 1.69
CA TYR A 185 21.89 2.22 1.73
C TYR A 185 21.59 1.63 0.36
N ALA A 186 21.74 2.39 -0.73
CA ALA A 186 21.64 1.84 -2.10
C ALA A 186 22.77 0.85 -2.40
N ILE A 187 23.99 1.10 -1.89
CA ILE A 187 25.13 0.18 -1.94
C ILE A 187 24.87 -1.07 -1.09
N PHE A 188 24.35 -0.91 0.13
CA PHE A 188 23.99 -2.04 0.99
C PHE A 188 22.91 -2.92 0.37
N ALA A 189 21.86 -2.31 -0.20
CA ALA A 189 20.81 -3.06 -0.89
C ALA A 189 21.37 -3.81 -2.12
N SER A 190 22.22 -3.14 -2.90
CA SER A 190 22.92 -3.75 -4.04
C SER A 190 23.73 -5.00 -3.66
N ALA A 191 24.45 -4.92 -2.54
CA ALA A 191 25.25 -6.01 -2.00
C ALA A 191 24.40 -7.12 -1.35
N ALA A 192 23.38 -6.75 -0.58
CA ALA A 192 22.56 -7.69 0.15
C ALA A 192 21.81 -8.64 -0.81
N ARG A 193 21.42 -8.17 -2.00
CA ARG A 193 20.84 -9.00 -3.08
C ARG A 193 21.68 -10.23 -3.41
N VAL A 194 23.01 -10.10 -3.43
CA VAL A 194 23.93 -11.17 -3.83
C VAL A 194 24.49 -11.97 -2.66
N SER A 195 24.08 -11.63 -1.43
CA SER A 195 24.59 -12.28 -0.23
C SER A 195 24.30 -13.78 -0.24
N ASP A 196 25.21 -14.58 0.31
CA ASP A 196 25.00 -16.00 0.46
C ASP A 196 23.96 -16.34 1.55
N TYR A 197 23.74 -15.41 2.48
CA TYR A 197 22.78 -15.51 3.58
C TYR A 197 21.36 -15.14 3.12
N PRO A 198 20.39 -16.09 3.14
CA PRO A 198 19.01 -15.82 2.77
C PRO A 198 18.37 -14.68 3.57
N GLU A 199 18.74 -14.52 4.83
CA GLU A 199 18.21 -13.50 5.74
C GLU A 199 18.67 -12.10 5.31
N ILE A 200 19.92 -11.96 4.85
CA ILE A 200 20.45 -10.71 4.30
C ILE A 200 19.80 -10.42 2.94
N ARG A 201 19.60 -11.46 2.10
CA ARG A 201 18.90 -11.29 0.81
C ARG A 201 17.45 -10.86 1.01
N ALA A 202 16.77 -11.37 2.02
CA ALA A 202 15.38 -11.02 2.34
C ALA A 202 15.19 -9.51 2.64
N LEU A 203 16.27 -8.79 2.97
CA LEU A 203 16.25 -7.34 3.13
C LEU A 203 16.10 -6.58 1.79
N VAL A 204 16.25 -7.26 0.64
CA VAL A 204 16.21 -6.65 -0.71
C VAL A 204 15.38 -7.46 -1.70
N VAL A 205 15.19 -8.76 -1.49
CA VAL A 205 14.43 -9.65 -2.36
C VAL A 205 13.24 -10.20 -1.56
N PRO A 206 12.00 -10.04 -2.03
CA PRO A 206 10.83 -10.48 -1.27
C PRO A 206 10.77 -12.02 -1.18
N PRO A 207 10.27 -12.59 -0.06
CA PRO A 207 10.04 -14.03 0.07
C PRO A 207 8.99 -14.50 -0.96
N GLU A 208 9.09 -15.77 -1.38
CA GLU A 208 8.46 -16.29 -2.60
C GLU A 208 6.94 -16.06 -2.74
N ALA A 209 6.51 -15.94 -4.00
CA ALA A 209 5.12 -15.75 -4.43
C ALA A 209 4.14 -16.74 -3.78
N GLY A 210 3.43 -16.23 -2.77
CA GLY A 210 2.41 -16.93 -1.98
C GLY A 210 1.71 -16.00 -0.98
N SER A 211 2.34 -14.90 -0.56
CA SER A 211 1.67 -13.86 0.22
C SER A 211 0.91 -12.88 -0.68
N LEU A 212 -0.32 -12.55 -0.29
CA LEU A 212 -1.18 -11.57 -0.95
C LEU A 212 -0.73 -10.10 -0.74
N ARG A 213 0.42 -9.88 -0.10
CA ARG A 213 0.99 -8.55 0.18
C ARG A 213 2.44 -8.49 -0.29
N PHE A 214 2.70 -7.70 -1.32
CA PHE A 214 4.06 -7.36 -1.77
C PHE A 214 4.53 -6.11 -1.03
N GLU A 215 5.05 -6.26 0.18
CA GLU A 215 5.77 -5.18 0.85
C GLU A 215 7.21 -5.11 0.36
N GLU A 216 7.71 -3.89 0.14
CA GLU A 216 9.08 -3.66 -0.31
C GLU A 216 10.09 -3.99 0.81
N PRO A 217 11.06 -4.88 0.58
CA PRO A 217 12.12 -5.24 1.50
C PRO A 217 12.88 -4.05 2.10
N TYR A 218 13.26 -4.18 3.38
CA TYR A 218 13.79 -3.09 4.23
C TYR A 218 14.88 -2.23 3.57
N LEU A 219 15.98 -2.81 3.10
CA LEU A 219 17.11 -2.05 2.55
C LEU A 219 16.74 -1.34 1.25
N PHE A 220 15.91 -1.97 0.41
CA PHE A 220 15.41 -1.33 -0.82
C PHE A 220 14.47 -0.16 -0.53
N LYS A 221 13.54 -0.34 0.42
CA LYS A 221 12.60 0.69 0.86
C LYS A 221 13.33 1.87 1.51
N LYS A 222 14.27 1.61 2.41
CA LYS A 222 15.08 2.63 3.10
C LYS A 222 15.91 3.44 2.12
N ALA A 223 16.62 2.78 1.21
CA ALA A 223 17.39 3.44 0.15
C ALA A 223 16.50 4.30 -0.75
N SER A 224 15.33 3.78 -1.18
CA SER A 224 14.37 4.52 -2.00
C SER A 224 13.83 5.76 -1.28
N THR A 225 13.48 5.64 0.00
CA THR A 225 12.94 6.75 0.81
C THR A 225 13.96 7.88 0.95
N LEU A 226 15.20 7.54 1.30
CA LEU A 226 16.29 8.50 1.43
C LEU A 226 16.59 9.23 0.11
N VAL A 227 16.51 8.52 -1.02
CA VAL A 227 16.65 9.15 -2.34
C VAL A 227 15.51 10.14 -2.62
N GLU A 228 14.26 9.80 -2.32
CA GLU A 228 13.13 10.72 -2.50
C GLU A 228 13.18 11.94 -1.55
N GLU A 229 13.81 11.81 -0.39
CA GLU A 229 14.11 12.93 0.50
C GLU A 229 15.18 13.85 -0.09
N GLU A 230 16.30 13.29 -0.55
CA GLU A 230 17.37 14.05 -1.23
C GLU A 230 16.81 14.78 -2.46
N LEU A 231 15.96 14.14 -3.28
CA LEU A 231 15.35 14.78 -4.46
C LEU A 231 14.45 15.97 -4.15
N ARG A 232 13.81 16.00 -2.98
CA ARG A 232 12.92 17.10 -2.56
C ARG A 232 13.67 18.31 -2.02
N HIS A 233 14.86 18.11 -1.47
CA HIS A 233 15.58 19.14 -0.72
C HIS A 233 16.94 19.46 -1.37
N ASP A 234 17.86 18.49 -1.37
CA ASP A 234 19.30 18.67 -1.60
C ASP A 234 19.90 17.62 -2.57
N ALA A 235 19.32 17.50 -3.78
CA ALA A 235 19.80 16.54 -4.77
C ALA A 235 21.25 16.84 -5.18
N SER A 236 22.09 15.81 -5.21
CA SER A 236 23.51 15.92 -5.54
C SER A 236 24.02 14.76 -6.39
N VAL A 237 25.33 14.70 -6.62
CA VAL A 237 25.97 13.58 -7.32
C VAL A 237 25.70 12.23 -6.64
N THR A 238 25.58 12.20 -5.30
CA THR A 238 25.28 10.97 -4.56
C THR A 238 23.85 10.50 -4.82
N THR A 239 22.92 11.42 -5.06
CA THR A 239 21.52 11.12 -5.42
C THR A 239 21.44 10.48 -6.82
N VAL A 240 22.24 10.97 -7.78
CA VAL A 240 22.38 10.36 -9.11
C VAL A 240 22.90 8.92 -8.99
N GLN A 241 23.94 8.72 -8.18
CA GLN A 241 24.54 7.41 -7.93
C GLN A 241 23.56 6.45 -7.24
N ALA A 242 22.81 6.91 -6.23
CA ALA A 242 21.84 6.12 -5.51
C ALA A 242 20.66 5.68 -6.39
N LEU A 243 20.10 6.61 -7.20
CA LEU A 243 19.06 6.28 -8.20
C LEU A 243 19.54 5.26 -9.21
N ALA A 244 20.79 5.40 -9.69
CA ALA A 244 21.38 4.46 -10.62
C ALA A 244 21.46 3.04 -10.03
N LEU A 245 21.87 2.89 -8.77
CA LEU A 245 21.94 1.59 -8.10
C LEU A 245 20.55 1.00 -7.78
N LEU A 246 19.61 1.82 -7.32
CA LEU A 246 18.23 1.40 -7.08
C LEU A 246 17.53 0.90 -8.35
N SER A 247 17.84 1.53 -9.49
CA SER A 247 17.29 1.10 -10.78
C SER A 247 17.58 -0.37 -11.05
N VAL A 248 18.81 -0.84 -10.79
CA VAL A 248 19.26 -2.22 -11.02
C VAL A 248 18.52 -3.21 -10.11
N LEU A 249 18.21 -2.79 -8.88
CA LEU A 249 17.48 -3.60 -7.91
C LEU A 249 16.01 -3.81 -8.28
N CYS A 250 15.42 -2.97 -9.13
CA CYS A 250 14.04 -3.16 -9.58
C CYS A 250 13.84 -4.49 -10.33
N CYS A 251 14.88 -5.04 -10.98
CA CYS A 251 14.83 -6.36 -11.64
C CYS A 251 14.66 -7.52 -10.64
N CYS A 252 14.82 -7.29 -9.34
CA CYS A 252 14.56 -8.28 -8.30
C CYS A 252 13.05 -8.55 -8.13
N TYR A 253 12.20 -7.64 -8.60
CA TYR A 253 10.75 -7.65 -8.37
C TYR A 253 9.98 -7.92 -9.65
N ALA A 254 9.00 -8.83 -9.59
CA ALA A 254 8.17 -9.17 -10.73
C ALA A 254 7.37 -7.94 -11.21
N GLY A 255 7.50 -7.59 -12.50
CA GLY A 255 6.76 -6.47 -13.11
C GLY A 255 7.32 -5.08 -12.82
N SER A 256 8.46 -4.96 -12.12
CA SER A 256 9.07 -3.68 -11.76
C SER A 256 10.14 -3.18 -12.74
N ASP A 257 10.42 -3.92 -13.83
CA ASP A 257 11.40 -3.52 -14.86
C ASP A 257 11.10 -2.13 -15.45
N GLY A 258 9.81 -1.77 -15.54
CA GLY A 258 9.37 -0.43 -15.93
C GLY A 258 9.82 0.66 -14.97
N ARG A 259 9.77 0.40 -13.66
CA ARG A 259 10.27 1.32 -12.62
C ARG A 259 11.79 1.45 -12.70
N GLY A 260 12.50 0.32 -12.82
CA GLY A 260 13.96 0.32 -12.99
C GLY A 260 14.40 1.18 -14.17
N TRP A 261 13.73 1.05 -15.32
CA TRP A 261 13.99 1.89 -16.49
C TRP A 261 13.66 3.38 -16.27
N MET A 262 12.60 3.70 -15.51
CA MET A 262 12.28 5.09 -15.17
C MET A 262 13.29 5.71 -14.21
N ASP A 263 13.72 4.97 -13.18
CA ASP A 263 14.69 5.45 -12.19
C ASP A 263 16.09 5.63 -12.79
N SER A 264 16.51 4.76 -13.71
CA SER A 264 17.72 5.00 -14.49
C SER A 264 17.59 6.25 -15.37
N GLY A 265 16.42 6.49 -15.98
CA GLY A 265 16.11 7.73 -16.70
C GLY A 265 16.13 8.98 -15.81
N ARG A 266 15.69 8.89 -14.55
CA ARG A 266 15.79 9.99 -13.57
C ARG A 266 17.26 10.29 -13.23
N ALA A 267 18.06 9.26 -12.99
CA ALA A 267 19.50 9.41 -12.77
C ALA A 267 20.19 10.10 -13.95
N VAL A 268 19.91 9.66 -15.19
CA VAL A 268 20.46 10.27 -16.42
C VAL A 268 20.06 11.73 -16.53
N ARG A 269 18.78 12.07 -16.34
CA ARG A 269 18.30 13.47 -16.42
C ARG A 269 18.97 14.37 -15.39
N LEU A 270 19.13 13.89 -14.15
CA LEU A 270 19.84 14.64 -13.12
C LEU A 270 21.33 14.80 -13.44
N ALA A 271 21.97 13.79 -14.05
CA ALA A 271 23.34 13.92 -14.53
C ALA A 271 23.48 15.01 -15.60
N PHE A 272 22.50 15.16 -16.51
CA PHE A 272 22.46 16.27 -17.46
C PHE A 272 22.14 17.62 -16.79
N GLU A 273 21.21 17.63 -15.83
CA GLU A 273 20.87 18.83 -15.06
C GLU A 273 22.09 19.41 -14.34
N PHE A 274 22.94 18.54 -13.78
CA PHE A 274 24.19 18.93 -13.13
C PHE A 274 25.36 19.13 -14.11
N GLY A 275 25.13 18.97 -15.41
CA GLY A 275 26.13 19.13 -16.45
C GLY A 275 27.29 18.14 -16.37
N LEU A 276 27.07 16.94 -15.83
CA LEU A 276 28.10 15.91 -15.69
C LEU A 276 28.61 15.40 -17.04
N ASN A 277 27.87 15.65 -18.13
CA ASN A 277 28.24 15.33 -19.50
C ASN A 277 29.22 16.32 -20.15
N GLN A 278 29.58 17.40 -19.46
CA GLN A 278 30.40 18.48 -20.01
C GLN A 278 31.84 18.47 -19.49
N GLU A 279 32.81 18.84 -20.34
CA GLU A 279 34.19 19.10 -19.91
C GLU A 279 34.26 20.43 -19.14
N LEU A 280 34.81 20.38 -17.91
CA LEU A 280 34.83 21.52 -16.98
C LEU A 280 36.07 22.43 -17.14
N SER A 281 36.79 22.32 -18.26
CA SER A 281 38.01 23.08 -18.56
C SER A 281 37.77 24.59 -18.73
N SER A 282 36.52 25.02 -18.92
CA SER A 282 36.08 26.42 -18.99
C SER A 282 35.91 27.11 -17.63
N ILE A 283 35.99 26.36 -16.53
CA ILE A 283 35.89 26.88 -15.16
C ILE A 283 37.30 27.15 -14.62
N GLY A 284 37.52 28.33 -14.02
CA GLY A 284 38.85 28.81 -13.63
C GLY A 284 39.63 27.84 -12.71
N PRO A 285 40.98 27.78 -12.82
CA PRO A 285 41.83 26.76 -12.19
C PRO A 285 41.83 26.74 -10.65
N ASN A 286 41.27 27.77 -9.99
CA ASN A 286 41.18 27.85 -8.52
C ASN A 286 39.89 27.24 -7.95
N SER A 287 38.97 26.73 -8.76
CA SER A 287 37.62 26.31 -8.31
C SER A 287 37.35 24.79 -8.34
N LEU A 288 38.19 23.97 -8.98
CA LEU A 288 38.02 22.50 -9.06
C LEU A 288 39.24 21.75 -8.52
N ARG A 289 39.03 20.77 -7.61
CA ARG A 289 40.06 19.79 -7.22
C ARG A 289 40.04 18.63 -8.22
N ARG A 290 41.20 17.97 -8.43
CA ARG A 290 41.31 16.81 -9.34
C ARG A 290 40.37 15.64 -9.00
N VAL A 291 40.06 15.46 -7.71
CA VAL A 291 39.13 14.42 -7.23
C VAL A 291 37.71 14.66 -7.75
N ASP A 292 37.29 15.91 -7.85
CA ASP A 292 35.94 16.29 -8.27
C ASP A 292 35.71 15.91 -9.73
N SER A 293 36.67 16.23 -10.61
CA SER A 293 36.63 15.82 -12.02
C SER A 293 36.57 14.30 -12.19
N SER A 294 37.24 13.54 -11.31
CA SER A 294 37.22 12.08 -11.34
C SER A 294 35.84 11.52 -10.95
N VAL A 295 35.23 12.03 -9.87
CA VAL A 295 33.90 11.58 -9.40
C VAL A 295 32.81 11.85 -10.45
N LEU A 296 32.83 13.03 -11.07
CA LEU A 296 31.85 13.40 -12.09
C LEU A 296 32.00 12.54 -13.34
N ARG A 297 33.25 12.29 -13.76
CA ARG A 297 33.56 11.38 -14.89
C ARG A 297 33.05 9.96 -14.60
N THR A 298 33.35 9.41 -13.43
CA THR A 298 32.86 8.08 -13.03
C THR A 298 31.34 8.03 -13.01
N THR A 299 30.68 9.01 -12.39
CA THR A 299 29.22 9.03 -12.26
C THR A 299 28.52 9.10 -13.62
N PHE A 300 28.96 10.00 -14.51
CA PHE A 300 28.35 10.15 -15.83
C PHE A 300 28.53 8.91 -16.69
N TRP A 301 29.76 8.37 -16.79
CA TRP A 301 30.00 7.18 -17.58
C TRP A 301 29.37 5.92 -16.96
N GLY A 302 29.21 5.86 -15.64
CA GLY A 302 28.38 4.85 -14.98
C GLY A 302 26.90 4.94 -15.37
N CYS A 303 26.33 6.14 -15.47
CA CYS A 303 24.99 6.34 -16.02
C CYS A 303 24.90 5.94 -17.51
N PHE A 304 25.94 6.18 -18.30
CA PHE A 304 26.02 5.70 -19.69
C PHE A 304 25.99 4.17 -19.77
N THR A 305 26.84 3.49 -18.99
CA THR A 305 26.86 2.03 -18.90
C THR A 305 25.49 1.49 -18.51
N LEU A 306 24.87 2.07 -17.48
CA LEU A 306 23.54 1.67 -17.01
C LEU A 306 22.43 1.87 -18.07
N ASP A 307 22.42 3.02 -18.77
CA ASP A 307 21.48 3.33 -19.85
C ASP A 307 21.59 2.29 -20.98
N ARG A 308 22.81 1.93 -21.38
CA ARG A 308 23.06 0.89 -22.41
C ARG A 308 22.66 -0.51 -21.96
N LEU A 309 22.92 -0.86 -20.70
CA LEU A 309 22.50 -2.14 -20.14
C LEU A 309 20.97 -2.25 -20.08
N TRP A 310 20.26 -1.21 -19.65
CA TRP A 310 18.79 -1.19 -19.64
C TRP A 310 18.19 -1.25 -21.05
N ALA A 311 18.77 -0.50 -21.99
CA ALA A 311 18.38 -0.52 -23.40
C ALA A 311 18.50 -1.94 -23.99
N THR A 312 19.62 -2.61 -23.73
CA THR A 312 19.87 -3.99 -24.20
C THR A 312 18.93 -5.00 -23.54
N TYR A 313 18.72 -4.88 -22.22
CA TYR A 313 17.87 -5.80 -21.46
C TYR A 313 16.39 -5.74 -21.90
N LEU A 314 15.85 -4.55 -22.15
CA LEU A 314 14.45 -4.36 -22.55
C LEU A 314 14.23 -4.29 -24.07
N GLY A 315 15.31 -4.28 -24.87
CA GLY A 315 15.23 -4.05 -26.31
C GLY A 315 14.73 -2.65 -26.68
N ARG A 316 15.00 -1.64 -25.85
CA ARG A 316 14.53 -0.25 -26.03
C ARG A 316 15.68 0.65 -26.52
N PRO A 317 15.38 1.79 -27.17
CA PRO A 317 16.39 2.80 -27.47
C PRO A 317 17.03 3.34 -26.18
N TYR A 318 18.32 3.65 -26.24
CA TYR A 318 19.05 4.29 -25.15
C TYR A 318 18.82 5.82 -25.13
N LEU A 319 19.02 6.45 -23.98
CA LEU A 319 18.76 7.88 -23.77
C LEU A 319 19.98 8.77 -24.04
N ILE A 320 21.17 8.33 -23.67
CA ILE A 320 22.40 9.13 -23.79
C ILE A 320 22.91 9.04 -25.22
N ARG A 321 22.85 10.15 -25.95
CA ARG A 321 23.52 10.31 -27.24
C ARG A 321 24.90 10.91 -27.05
N LEU A 322 25.89 10.35 -27.73
CA LEU A 322 27.30 10.75 -27.55
C LEU A 322 27.64 12.08 -28.23
N ASP A 323 26.82 12.57 -29.16
CA ASP A 323 27.00 13.86 -29.84
C ASP A 323 26.80 15.07 -28.91
N VAL A 324 26.13 14.88 -27.77
CA VAL A 324 25.90 15.92 -26.75
C VAL A 324 26.83 15.78 -25.54
N VAL A 325 27.84 14.90 -25.61
CA VAL A 325 28.81 14.65 -24.53
C VAL A 325 30.16 15.23 -24.93
N THR A 326 30.67 16.15 -24.11
CA THR A 326 32.02 16.71 -24.28
C THR A 326 33.00 16.17 -23.25
N LEU A 327 32.50 15.49 -22.21
CA LEU A 327 33.33 14.81 -21.20
C LEU A 327 34.20 13.70 -21.83
N PRO A 328 35.51 13.63 -21.53
CA PRO A 328 36.39 12.58 -22.05
C PRO A 328 35.93 11.19 -21.65
N ARG A 329 36.04 10.23 -22.58
CA ARG A 329 35.80 8.79 -22.33
C ARG A 329 36.80 8.24 -21.31
N PRO A 330 36.42 7.22 -20.50
CA PRO A 330 37.38 6.48 -19.69
C PRO A 330 38.38 5.75 -20.59
N ASP A 331 39.66 5.73 -20.21
CA ASP A 331 40.71 5.13 -21.01
C ASP A 331 40.82 3.62 -20.76
N ALA A 332 40.74 2.82 -21.83
CA ALA A 332 40.89 1.36 -21.79
C ALA A 332 42.30 0.90 -22.19
N SER A 333 43.22 1.83 -22.46
CA SER A 333 44.54 1.51 -23.01
C SER A 333 45.53 0.97 -21.96
N PRO A 334 46.43 0.04 -22.33
CA PRO A 334 47.39 -0.53 -21.39
C PRO A 334 48.41 0.51 -20.88
N GLY A 335 48.53 0.72 -19.57
CA GLY A 335 49.43 1.74 -19.03
C GLY A 335 49.23 2.14 -17.55
N VAL A 336 49.38 3.44 -17.24
CA VAL A 336 49.46 4.05 -15.89
C VAL A 336 48.06 4.20 -15.21
N HIS A 337 47.03 3.55 -15.75
CA HIS A 337 45.65 3.69 -15.28
C HIS A 337 45.31 2.68 -14.18
N THR A 338 44.37 3.05 -13.30
CA THR A 338 43.87 2.16 -12.25
C THR A 338 43.00 1.04 -12.84
N TRP A 339 42.82 -0.06 -12.11
CA TRP A 339 41.97 -1.17 -12.56
C TRP A 339 40.52 -0.72 -12.86
N ASP A 340 39.97 0.16 -12.02
CA ASP A 340 38.62 0.71 -12.22
C ASP A 340 38.54 1.51 -13.53
N GLU A 341 39.53 2.34 -13.86
CA GLU A 341 39.53 3.12 -15.10
C GLU A 341 39.54 2.24 -16.36
N ILE A 342 40.42 1.24 -16.41
CA ILE A 342 40.57 0.37 -17.58
C ILE A 342 39.30 -0.48 -17.81
N ILE A 343 38.65 -0.98 -16.74
CA ILE A 343 37.43 -1.76 -16.89
C ILE A 343 36.22 -0.88 -17.22
N ALA A 344 36.17 0.38 -16.75
CA ALA A 344 35.15 1.34 -17.19
C ALA A 344 35.26 1.65 -18.68
N GLY A 345 36.50 1.86 -19.17
CA GLY A 345 36.76 2.10 -20.58
C GLY A 345 36.33 0.91 -21.44
N ALA A 346 36.71 -0.31 -21.03
CA ALA A 346 36.33 -1.54 -21.72
C ALA A 346 34.80 -1.72 -21.81
N TRP A 347 34.06 -1.46 -20.72
CA TRP A 347 32.60 -1.49 -20.72
C TRP A 347 31.99 -0.41 -21.61
N THR A 348 32.51 0.82 -21.55
CA THR A 348 32.03 1.95 -22.34
C THR A 348 32.13 1.67 -23.84
N ASP A 349 33.30 1.19 -24.29
CA ASP A 349 33.53 0.90 -25.70
C ASP A 349 32.69 -0.28 -26.19
N LEU A 350 32.56 -1.35 -25.40
CA LEU A 350 31.75 -2.50 -25.77
C LEU A 350 30.27 -2.14 -25.86
N LEU A 351 29.74 -1.41 -24.88
CA LEU A 351 28.32 -1.05 -24.81
C LEU A 351 27.93 0.00 -25.86
N ASP A 352 28.86 0.82 -26.32
CA ASP A 352 28.65 1.70 -27.48
C ASP A 352 28.48 0.90 -28.78
N ILE A 353 29.28 -0.15 -28.98
CA ILE A 353 29.12 -1.07 -30.11
C ILE A 353 27.79 -1.85 -30.00
N ILE A 354 27.49 -2.42 -28.83
CA ILE A 354 26.24 -3.17 -28.58
C ILE A 354 25.01 -2.29 -28.81
N GLY A 355 25.02 -1.06 -28.30
CA GLY A 355 23.92 -0.11 -28.49
C GLY A 355 23.62 0.14 -29.97
N ARG A 356 24.66 0.31 -30.80
CA ARG A 356 24.52 0.49 -32.26
C ARG A 356 23.99 -0.77 -32.96
N ILE A 357 24.40 -1.97 -32.52
CA ILE A 357 23.85 -3.24 -33.00
C ILE A 357 22.36 -3.34 -32.67
N CYS A 358 21.97 -3.08 -31.42
CA CYS A 358 20.58 -3.11 -30.99
C CYS A 358 19.71 -2.09 -31.74
N ASP A 359 20.18 -0.86 -31.93
CA ASP A 359 19.48 0.15 -32.75
C ASP A 359 19.29 -0.31 -34.19
N SER A 360 20.32 -0.90 -34.80
CA SER A 360 20.22 -1.45 -36.16
C SER A 360 19.16 -2.54 -36.25
N ILE A 361 19.08 -3.43 -35.25
CA ILE A 361 18.06 -4.48 -35.17
C ILE A 361 16.66 -3.86 -35.02
N ASN A 362 16.50 -2.92 -34.08
CA ASN A 362 15.22 -2.26 -33.79
C ASN A 362 14.67 -1.48 -34.97
N HIS A 363 15.54 -0.84 -35.75
CA HIS A 363 15.18 -0.08 -36.95
C HIS A 363 15.22 -0.89 -38.25
N LYS A 364 15.51 -2.19 -38.17
CA LYS A 364 15.67 -3.09 -39.34
C LYS A 364 16.66 -2.55 -40.38
N LEU A 365 17.69 -1.83 -39.93
CA LEU A 365 18.74 -1.32 -40.80
C LEU A 365 19.67 -2.47 -41.20
N SER A 366 20.17 -2.46 -42.44
CA SER A 366 21.20 -3.40 -42.86
C SER A 366 22.42 -3.22 -41.96
N GLN A 367 22.79 -4.26 -41.21
CA GLN A 367 23.89 -4.17 -40.26
C GLN A 367 25.21 -3.93 -41.02
N PRO A 368 25.91 -2.81 -40.79
CA PRO A 368 27.17 -2.55 -41.49
C PRO A 368 28.29 -3.50 -41.04
N LEU A 369 29.07 -4.01 -42.00
CA LEU A 369 30.30 -4.80 -41.80
C LEU A 369 31.30 -4.13 -40.82
N VAL A 370 31.18 -2.82 -40.65
CA VAL A 370 31.97 -1.99 -39.74
C VAL A 370 31.81 -2.42 -38.27
N MET A 371 30.58 -2.71 -37.80
CA MET A 371 30.35 -3.08 -36.39
C MET A 371 31.01 -4.42 -36.03
N ARG A 372 31.08 -5.35 -36.99
CA ARG A 372 31.79 -6.62 -36.85
C ARG A 372 33.29 -6.42 -36.68
N GLN A 373 33.89 -5.55 -37.48
CA GLN A 373 35.31 -5.21 -37.36
C GLN A 373 35.59 -4.51 -36.02
N GLU A 374 34.70 -3.64 -35.58
CA GLU A 374 34.79 -2.96 -34.28
C GLU A 374 34.75 -3.94 -33.09
N LEU A 375 33.86 -4.94 -33.09
CA LEU A 375 33.84 -5.99 -32.05
C LEU A 375 35.16 -6.79 -32.02
N CYS A 376 35.65 -7.21 -33.18
CA CYS A 376 36.94 -7.92 -33.27
C CYS A 376 38.10 -7.05 -32.77
N ASN A 377 38.13 -5.77 -33.16
CA ASN A 377 39.15 -4.82 -32.74
C ASN A 377 39.09 -4.58 -31.23
N TRP A 378 37.88 -4.44 -30.66
CA TRP A 378 37.69 -4.28 -29.22
C TRP A 378 38.34 -5.43 -28.44
N ARG A 379 38.11 -6.68 -28.85
CA ARG A 379 38.71 -7.86 -28.20
C ARG A 379 40.25 -7.89 -28.32
N LEU A 380 40.80 -7.48 -29.46
CA LEU A 380 42.25 -7.47 -29.70
C LEU A 380 42.96 -6.37 -28.88
N ASN A 381 42.32 -5.22 -28.76
CA ASN A 381 42.86 -4.03 -28.08
C ASN A 381 42.62 -4.04 -26.56
N LEU A 382 41.89 -5.02 -26.05
CA LEU A 382 41.60 -5.14 -24.62
C LEU A 382 42.88 -5.37 -23.81
N ASP A 383 43.02 -4.61 -22.72
CA ASP A 383 44.14 -4.71 -21.78
C ASP A 383 44.36 -6.18 -21.34
N PRO A 384 45.62 -6.66 -21.26
CA PRO A 384 45.92 -8.04 -20.87
C PRO A 384 45.24 -8.51 -19.57
N VAL A 385 45.05 -7.62 -18.60
CA VAL A 385 44.41 -7.92 -17.30
C VAL A 385 42.90 -8.17 -17.43
N LEU A 386 42.26 -7.63 -18.48
CA LEU A 386 40.83 -7.78 -18.75
C LEU A 386 40.53 -8.92 -19.74
N ARG A 387 41.55 -9.63 -20.23
CA ARG A 387 41.35 -10.81 -21.07
C ARG A 387 40.80 -11.97 -20.24
N TYR A 388 39.88 -12.70 -20.84
CA TYR A 388 39.22 -13.82 -20.17
C TYR A 388 40.20 -14.96 -19.89
N LEU A 389 40.32 -15.32 -18.62
CA LEU A 389 40.89 -16.56 -18.10
C LEU A 389 39.89 -17.11 -17.07
N PRO A 390 39.84 -18.43 -16.82
CA PRO A 390 38.90 -18.99 -15.84
C PRO A 390 39.07 -18.38 -14.44
N GLN A 391 40.29 -17.98 -14.05
CA GLN A 391 40.57 -17.35 -12.75
C GLN A 391 40.39 -15.83 -12.74
N SER A 392 39.95 -15.22 -13.85
CA SER A 392 39.77 -13.76 -13.93
C SER A 392 38.71 -13.26 -12.95
N PRO A 393 38.72 -11.97 -12.53
CA PRO A 393 37.70 -11.42 -11.64
C PRO A 393 36.26 -11.59 -12.15
N PRO A 394 35.23 -11.54 -11.28
CA PRO A 394 33.82 -11.68 -11.66
C PRO A 394 33.40 -10.72 -12.78
N ALA A 395 33.81 -9.46 -12.72
CA ALA A 395 33.46 -8.45 -13.70
C ALA A 395 34.02 -8.76 -15.11
N VAL A 396 35.18 -9.41 -15.20
CA VAL A 396 35.78 -9.83 -16.48
C VAL A 396 34.96 -10.94 -17.12
N HIS A 397 34.48 -11.91 -16.33
CA HIS A 397 33.57 -12.94 -16.84
C HIS A 397 32.30 -12.29 -17.43
N VAL A 398 31.67 -11.38 -16.69
CA VAL A 398 30.45 -10.68 -17.13
C VAL A 398 30.68 -9.82 -18.38
N LEU A 399 31.86 -9.19 -18.51
CA LEU A 399 32.25 -8.43 -19.69
C LEU A 399 32.32 -9.31 -20.95
N HIS A 400 32.96 -10.48 -20.85
CA HIS A 400 33.08 -11.40 -21.98
C HIS A 400 31.77 -12.13 -22.31
N LEU A 401 30.86 -12.32 -21.34
CA LEU A 401 29.49 -12.77 -21.63
C LEU A 401 28.78 -11.80 -22.59
N HIS A 402 28.89 -10.48 -22.34
CA HIS A 402 28.27 -9.46 -23.19
C HIS A 402 28.93 -9.37 -24.57
N TYR A 403 30.26 -9.54 -24.66
CA TYR A 403 30.95 -9.62 -25.95
C TYR A 403 30.41 -10.78 -26.81
N HIS A 404 30.31 -11.97 -26.23
CA HIS A 404 29.82 -13.14 -26.97
C HIS A 404 28.34 -12.99 -27.37
N SER A 405 27.50 -12.44 -26.49
CA SER A 405 26.12 -12.11 -26.84
C SER A 405 26.01 -11.08 -27.96
N ALA A 406 26.90 -10.07 -27.99
CA ALA A 406 26.94 -9.08 -29.06
C ALA A 406 27.23 -9.71 -30.43
N VAL A 407 28.18 -10.65 -30.50
CA VAL A 407 28.49 -11.37 -31.74
C VAL A 407 27.31 -12.23 -32.19
N ILE A 408 26.59 -12.86 -31.26
CA ILE A 408 25.38 -13.63 -31.58
C ILE A 408 24.28 -12.71 -32.15
N LEU A 409 24.04 -11.55 -31.51
CA LEU A 409 23.04 -10.57 -31.94
C LEU A 409 23.33 -9.96 -33.32
N GLU A 410 24.60 -9.67 -33.61
CA GLU A 410 25.03 -9.17 -34.92
C GLU A 410 24.72 -10.17 -36.04
N ARG A 411 24.86 -11.47 -35.78
CA ARG A 411 24.70 -12.53 -36.79
C ARG A 411 23.29 -13.08 -36.95
N LEU A 412 22.38 -12.79 -36.01
CA LEU A 412 20.99 -13.27 -36.05
C LEU A 412 20.19 -12.80 -37.28
N SER A 413 20.60 -11.74 -37.97
CA SER A 413 19.99 -11.31 -39.23
C SER A 413 20.44 -12.10 -40.46
N GLU A 414 21.58 -12.80 -40.41
CA GLU A 414 22.21 -13.46 -41.57
C GLU A 414 21.84 -14.95 -41.71
N GLY A 415 21.39 -15.60 -40.64
CA GLY A 415 20.94 -16.98 -40.66
C GLY A 415 20.09 -17.32 -39.44
N ARG A 416 18.76 -17.36 -39.59
CA ARG A 416 17.83 -17.71 -38.50
C ARG A 416 17.50 -19.20 -38.53
N PHE A 417 17.45 -19.85 -37.36
CA PHE A 417 16.87 -21.20 -37.23
C PHE A 417 15.37 -21.19 -37.60
N GLY A 418 14.88 -22.26 -38.21
CA GLY A 418 13.46 -22.43 -38.55
C GLY A 418 12.94 -21.67 -39.78
N VAL A 419 13.80 -21.06 -40.61
CA VAL A 419 13.42 -20.47 -41.91
C VAL A 419 13.90 -21.38 -43.04
N GLU A 420 12.99 -21.78 -43.96
CA GLU A 420 13.35 -22.53 -45.18
C GLU A 420 14.28 -21.68 -46.05
N THR A 421 15.55 -22.06 -46.13
CA THR A 421 16.55 -21.34 -46.93
C THR A 421 16.38 -21.67 -48.41
N SER A 422 15.81 -20.74 -49.19
CA SER A 422 15.92 -20.76 -50.65
C SER A 422 17.35 -20.41 -51.08
N SER A 423 18.11 -21.42 -51.52
CA SER A 423 19.31 -21.36 -52.39
C SER A 423 20.38 -20.26 -52.20
N ALA A 424 20.55 -19.66 -51.01
CA ALA A 424 21.74 -18.89 -50.62
C ALA A 424 22.50 -19.65 -49.51
N ALA A 425 23.20 -20.72 -49.88
CA ALA A 425 23.49 -21.86 -48.99
C ALA A 425 24.86 -21.87 -48.25
N SER A 426 25.82 -20.96 -48.52
CA SER A 426 27.11 -20.94 -47.80
C SER A 426 27.12 -20.00 -46.59
N ASP A 427 26.63 -18.78 -46.76
CA ASP A 427 26.83 -17.69 -45.79
C ASP A 427 25.88 -17.81 -44.60
N SER A 428 24.64 -18.27 -44.81
CA SER A 428 23.70 -18.58 -43.73
C SER A 428 24.23 -19.69 -42.84
N THR A 429 24.74 -20.79 -43.43
CA THR A 429 25.30 -21.93 -42.69
C THR A 429 26.53 -21.52 -41.88
N SER A 430 27.42 -20.71 -42.49
CA SER A 430 28.59 -20.15 -41.80
C SER A 430 28.19 -19.23 -40.63
N ALA A 431 27.17 -18.39 -40.80
CA ALA A 431 26.65 -17.54 -39.74
C ALA A 431 26.08 -18.38 -38.57
N ARG A 432 25.36 -19.48 -38.87
CA ARG A 432 24.83 -20.40 -37.84
C ARG A 432 25.92 -21.06 -37.02
N THR A 433 27.01 -21.51 -37.66
CA THR A 433 28.17 -22.07 -36.95
C THR A 433 28.81 -21.04 -36.03
N ILE A 434 29.04 -19.82 -36.52
CA ILE A 434 29.73 -18.75 -35.77
C ILE A 434 28.99 -18.40 -34.48
N TYR A 435 27.68 -18.13 -34.53
CA TYR A 435 26.97 -17.77 -33.31
C TYR A 435 26.74 -18.98 -32.38
N THR A 436 26.76 -20.22 -32.90
CA THR A 436 26.70 -21.44 -32.08
C THR A 436 27.99 -21.66 -31.31
N ASP A 437 29.16 -21.43 -31.94
CA ASP A 437 30.46 -21.46 -31.28
C ASP A 437 30.54 -20.42 -30.16
N HIS A 438 30.01 -19.22 -30.41
CA HIS A 438 29.95 -18.18 -29.38
C HIS A 438 28.95 -18.49 -28.26
N ALA A 439 27.85 -19.19 -28.54
CA ALA A 439 26.94 -19.69 -27.50
C ALA A 439 27.60 -20.77 -26.62
N LEU A 440 28.44 -21.64 -27.21
CA LEU A 440 29.26 -22.62 -26.46
C LEU A 440 30.30 -21.92 -25.58
N GLN A 441 30.96 -20.87 -26.08
CA GLN A 441 31.91 -20.08 -25.27
C GLN A 441 31.20 -19.36 -24.12
N LEU A 442 30.02 -18.80 -24.34
CA LEU A 442 29.22 -18.17 -23.29
C LEU A 442 28.85 -19.17 -22.19
N ALA A 443 28.41 -20.36 -22.58
CA ALA A 443 28.13 -21.44 -21.63
C ALA A 443 29.39 -21.89 -20.86
N ALA A 444 30.56 -21.89 -21.51
CA ALA A 444 31.83 -22.19 -20.88
C ALA A 444 32.22 -21.13 -19.84
N ILE A 445 32.12 -19.84 -20.19
CA ILE A 445 32.39 -18.73 -19.27
C ILE A 445 31.43 -18.78 -18.07
N THR A 446 30.17 -19.14 -18.30
CA THR A 446 29.17 -19.29 -17.23
C THR A 446 29.54 -20.43 -16.27
N GLN A 447 30.03 -21.56 -16.81
CA GLN A 447 30.52 -22.68 -16.00
C GLN A 447 31.76 -22.32 -15.20
N ASP A 448 32.74 -21.66 -15.83
CA ASP A 448 33.97 -21.23 -15.17
C ASP A 448 33.71 -20.17 -14.09
N TYR A 449 32.74 -19.26 -14.31
CA TYR A 449 32.30 -18.33 -13.27
C TYR A 449 31.78 -19.09 -12.05
N ARG A 450 30.91 -20.09 -12.26
CA ARG A 450 30.35 -20.88 -11.17
C ARG A 450 31.41 -21.65 -10.39
N ALA A 451 32.43 -22.14 -11.09
CA ALA A 451 33.54 -22.85 -10.48
C ALA A 451 34.45 -21.95 -9.64
N ASN A 452 34.71 -20.71 -10.08
CA ASN A 452 35.72 -19.83 -9.46
C ASN A 452 35.15 -18.77 -8.53
N HIS A 453 33.88 -18.36 -8.71
CA HIS A 453 33.26 -17.24 -7.98
C HIS A 453 31.99 -17.60 -7.22
N GLY A 454 31.60 -18.88 -7.23
CA GLY A 454 30.41 -19.37 -6.55
C GLY A 454 29.13 -19.19 -7.37
N SER A 455 27.99 -19.04 -6.72
CA SER A 455 26.70 -19.07 -7.42
C SER A 455 26.54 -17.93 -8.44
N ALA A 456 25.90 -18.25 -9.58
CA ALA A 456 25.56 -17.30 -10.64
C ALA A 456 24.61 -16.18 -10.16
N ARG A 457 23.96 -16.33 -9.00
CA ARG A 457 23.15 -15.27 -8.35
C ARG A 457 23.91 -13.96 -8.13
N THR A 458 25.22 -14.05 -7.98
CA THR A 458 26.11 -12.91 -7.74
C THR A 458 26.30 -12.02 -8.97
N MET A 459 25.97 -12.51 -10.17
CA MET A 459 26.00 -11.71 -11.39
C MET A 459 24.92 -10.60 -11.37
N ILE A 460 25.12 -9.57 -12.20
CA ILE A 460 24.09 -8.57 -12.45
C ILE A 460 22.94 -9.12 -13.32
N GLY A 461 21.76 -8.52 -13.23
CA GLY A 461 20.54 -9.03 -13.90
C GLY A 461 20.68 -9.20 -15.41
N ASN A 462 21.46 -8.34 -16.08
CA ASN A 462 21.72 -8.44 -17.52
C ASN A 462 22.39 -9.75 -17.94
N SER A 463 23.17 -10.39 -17.06
CA SER A 463 23.81 -11.68 -17.37
C SER A 463 22.79 -12.77 -17.65
N LEU A 464 21.58 -12.66 -17.07
CA LEU A 464 20.47 -13.59 -17.31
C LEU A 464 20.09 -13.64 -18.79
N TYR A 465 20.07 -12.49 -19.47
CA TYR A 465 19.77 -12.40 -20.91
C TYR A 465 20.85 -13.08 -21.75
N ASN A 466 22.12 -12.84 -21.42
CA ASN A 466 23.26 -13.44 -22.11
C ASN A 466 23.22 -14.98 -22.01
N ILE A 467 23.01 -15.51 -20.80
CA ILE A 467 22.89 -16.95 -20.55
C ILE A 467 21.68 -17.53 -21.29
N THR A 468 20.55 -16.82 -21.28
CA THR A 468 19.32 -17.24 -21.98
C THR A 468 19.51 -17.31 -23.48
N ILE A 469 20.17 -16.32 -24.11
CA ILE A 469 20.49 -16.35 -25.55
C ILE A 469 21.29 -17.59 -25.88
N ALA A 470 22.35 -17.89 -25.11
CA ALA A 470 23.17 -19.07 -25.38
C ALA A 470 22.33 -20.35 -25.31
N VAL A 471 21.50 -20.53 -24.29
CA VAL A 471 20.66 -21.72 -24.15
C VAL A 471 19.68 -21.85 -25.32
N ILE A 472 19.04 -20.77 -25.75
CA ILE A 472 18.10 -20.80 -26.88
C ILE A 472 18.82 -21.21 -28.18
N VAL A 473 20.00 -20.62 -28.45
CA VAL A 473 20.82 -20.96 -29.62
C VAL A 473 21.22 -22.43 -29.60
N LEU A 474 21.66 -22.93 -28.44
CA LEU A 474 22.10 -24.33 -28.31
C LEU A 474 20.93 -25.31 -28.47
N ILE A 475 19.76 -25.03 -27.89
CA ILE A 475 18.54 -25.85 -28.09
C ILE A 475 18.09 -25.82 -29.55
N ALA A 476 18.15 -24.67 -30.22
CA ALA A 476 17.77 -24.56 -31.62
C ALA A 476 18.71 -25.35 -32.55
N ASN A 477 20.03 -25.29 -32.31
CA ASN A 477 21.00 -26.07 -33.05
C ASN A 477 20.85 -27.59 -32.82
N TRP A 478 20.48 -28.01 -31.60
CA TRP A 478 20.12 -29.40 -31.30
C TRP A 478 18.89 -29.86 -32.12
N ALA A 479 17.85 -29.04 -32.18
CA ALA A 479 16.61 -29.36 -32.91
C ALA A 479 16.83 -29.55 -34.42
N GLU A 480 17.82 -28.85 -35.01
CA GLU A 480 18.21 -28.99 -36.42
C GLU A 480 19.30 -30.06 -36.67
N GLY A 481 19.73 -30.81 -35.64
CA GLY A 481 20.68 -31.92 -35.78
C GLY A 481 22.15 -31.52 -35.91
N GLY A 482 22.52 -30.31 -35.46
CA GLY A 482 23.84 -29.70 -35.66
C GLY A 482 24.92 -30.01 -34.62
N THR A 483 24.84 -31.10 -33.85
CA THR A 483 25.76 -31.38 -32.72
C THR A 483 26.70 -32.55 -32.97
N THR A 484 28.01 -32.37 -32.73
CA THR A 484 29.05 -33.39 -32.94
C THR A 484 29.51 -34.11 -31.66
N ASP A 485 29.43 -33.47 -30.48
CA ASP A 485 29.74 -34.06 -29.17
C ASP A 485 28.56 -33.83 -28.20
N GLU A 486 27.63 -34.78 -28.16
CA GLU A 486 26.38 -34.69 -27.39
C GLU A 486 26.61 -34.52 -25.88
N ASN A 487 27.67 -35.12 -25.32
CA ASN A 487 27.92 -35.09 -23.88
C ASN A 487 28.39 -33.72 -23.42
N GLN A 488 29.38 -33.14 -24.11
CA GLN A 488 29.84 -31.78 -23.83
C GLN A 488 28.70 -30.78 -24.05
N TYR A 489 27.87 -30.99 -25.07
CA TYR A 489 26.74 -30.11 -25.37
C TYR A 489 25.69 -30.09 -24.25
N ILE A 490 25.33 -31.26 -23.75
CA ILE A 490 24.38 -31.42 -22.64
C ILE A 490 24.94 -30.80 -21.36
N GLU A 491 26.24 -30.98 -21.07
CA GLU A 491 26.89 -30.38 -19.89
C GLU A 491 26.85 -28.85 -19.93
N ARG A 492 27.12 -28.24 -21.10
CA ARG A 492 27.08 -26.78 -21.27
C ARG A 492 25.67 -26.23 -21.10
N VAL A 493 24.67 -26.89 -21.68
CA VAL A 493 23.25 -26.50 -21.49
C VAL A 493 22.82 -26.69 -20.04
N ASP A 494 23.24 -27.77 -19.37
CA ASP A 494 22.96 -28.02 -17.96
C ASP A 494 23.53 -26.91 -17.06
N SER A 495 24.78 -26.49 -17.30
CA SER A 495 25.40 -25.38 -16.57
C SER A 495 24.61 -24.08 -16.70
N CYS A 496 24.18 -23.72 -17.91
CA CYS A 496 23.39 -22.51 -18.13
C CYS A 496 22.00 -22.59 -17.49
N VAL A 497 21.31 -23.73 -17.58
CA VAL A 497 19.99 -23.92 -16.96
C VAL A 497 20.10 -23.87 -15.44
N ARG A 498 21.13 -24.48 -14.84
CA ARG A 498 21.43 -24.33 -13.40
C ARG A 498 21.70 -22.88 -13.01
N SER A 499 22.44 -22.15 -13.85
CA SER A 499 22.75 -20.74 -13.59
C SER A 499 21.50 -19.86 -13.60
N ILE A 500 20.59 -20.06 -14.56
CA ILE A 500 19.28 -19.38 -14.59
C ILE A 500 18.49 -19.73 -13.32
N LYS A 501 18.52 -21.01 -12.90
CA LYS A 501 17.83 -21.48 -11.69
C LYS A 501 18.38 -20.83 -10.41
N GLU A 502 19.69 -20.73 -10.28
CA GLU A 502 20.35 -20.06 -9.15
C GLU A 502 19.98 -18.56 -9.09
N MET A 503 19.92 -17.90 -10.25
CA MET A 503 19.53 -16.50 -10.37
C MET A 503 18.07 -16.23 -9.98
N GLU A 504 17.18 -17.24 -9.96
CA GLU A 504 15.78 -17.09 -9.48
C GLU A 504 15.70 -16.58 -8.04
N THR A 505 16.72 -16.86 -7.23
CA THR A 505 16.78 -16.43 -5.82
C THR A 505 17.00 -14.94 -5.64
N SER A 506 17.41 -14.24 -6.70
CA SER A 506 17.71 -12.81 -6.68
C SER A 506 16.98 -12.01 -7.75
N PHE A 507 16.45 -12.66 -8.79
CA PHE A 507 15.80 -12.02 -9.93
C PHE A 507 14.49 -12.70 -10.29
N ALA A 508 13.37 -11.98 -10.14
CA ALA A 508 12.05 -12.49 -10.51
C ALA A 508 11.96 -12.88 -12.00
N SER A 509 12.64 -12.14 -12.89
CA SER A 509 12.67 -12.43 -14.34
C SER A 509 13.29 -13.80 -14.66
N ALA A 510 14.20 -14.30 -13.83
CA ALA A 510 14.86 -15.59 -14.06
C ALA A 510 13.88 -16.75 -13.98
N ARG A 511 12.85 -16.65 -13.13
CA ARG A 511 11.80 -17.68 -12.99
C ARG A 511 10.98 -17.82 -14.28
N THR A 512 10.61 -16.69 -14.88
CA THR A 512 9.89 -16.67 -16.17
C THR A 512 10.73 -17.28 -17.28
N LEU A 513 12.01 -16.90 -17.37
CA LEU A 513 12.91 -17.39 -18.40
C LEU A 513 13.26 -18.88 -18.23
N SER A 514 13.42 -19.34 -16.99
CA SER A 514 13.59 -20.75 -16.63
C SER A 514 12.44 -21.61 -17.17
N ASN A 515 11.20 -21.18 -16.95
CA ASN A 515 10.01 -21.86 -17.47
C ASN A 515 9.97 -21.89 -19.01
N ILE A 516 10.35 -20.79 -19.67
CA ILE A 516 10.42 -20.71 -21.14
C ILE A 516 11.47 -21.69 -21.67
N VAL A 517 12.67 -21.69 -21.10
CA VAL A 517 13.77 -22.57 -21.49
C VAL A 517 13.37 -24.04 -21.31
N LEU A 518 12.81 -24.42 -20.16
CA LEU A 518 12.33 -25.78 -19.91
C LEU A 518 11.19 -26.18 -20.87
N SER A 519 10.32 -25.24 -21.26
CA SER A 519 9.30 -25.49 -22.27
C SER A 519 9.90 -25.69 -23.67
N LEU A 520 10.92 -24.91 -24.04
CA LEU A 520 11.60 -25.04 -25.34
C LEU A 520 12.34 -26.37 -25.43
N MET A 521 13.08 -26.76 -24.39
CA MET A 521 13.75 -28.06 -24.31
C MET A 521 12.77 -29.21 -24.55
N ARG A 522 11.59 -29.18 -23.91
CA ARG A 522 10.54 -30.19 -24.13
C ARG A 522 10.01 -30.21 -25.55
N ARG A 523 9.76 -29.04 -26.15
CA ARG A 523 9.23 -28.92 -27.53
C ARG A 523 10.24 -29.33 -28.60
N CYS A 524 11.52 -29.10 -28.34
CA CYS A 524 12.62 -29.41 -29.24
C CYS A 524 13.21 -30.82 -28.99
N ASN A 525 12.56 -31.66 -28.18
CA ASN A 525 13.03 -32.99 -27.80
C ASN A 525 14.49 -33.01 -27.29
N PHE A 526 14.88 -31.98 -26.55
CA PHE A 526 16.20 -31.92 -25.91
C PHE A 526 16.25 -32.96 -24.76
N PRO A 527 17.32 -33.74 -24.61
CA PRO A 527 17.42 -34.80 -23.61
C PRO A 527 17.31 -34.26 -22.18
N PRO A 528 16.75 -35.04 -21.23
CA PRO A 528 16.62 -34.61 -19.84
C PRO A 528 18.00 -34.45 -19.20
N LEU A 529 18.21 -33.29 -18.58
CA LEU A 529 19.51 -32.86 -18.06
C LEU A 529 19.92 -33.67 -16.83
N PRO A 530 21.24 -33.86 -16.56
CA PRO A 530 21.72 -34.53 -15.37
C PRO A 530 21.21 -33.91 -14.06
N SER A 531 21.10 -32.59 -13.99
CA SER A 531 20.55 -31.86 -12.83
C SER A 531 19.08 -32.15 -12.52
N GLN A 532 18.32 -32.67 -13.48
CA GLN A 532 16.90 -33.00 -13.32
C GLN A 532 16.66 -34.42 -12.81
N ARG A 533 17.72 -35.26 -12.72
CA ARG A 533 17.61 -36.69 -12.36
C ARG A 533 17.96 -37.02 -10.90
N GLN A 534 18.43 -36.06 -10.10
CA GLN A 534 18.75 -36.27 -8.67
C GLN A 534 17.88 -35.41 -7.75
N LYS A 535 17.29 -36.11 -6.77
CA LYS A 535 16.54 -35.60 -5.63
C LYS A 535 17.51 -35.13 -4.54
N GLU A 536 17.06 -34.18 -3.72
CA GLU A 536 17.63 -33.73 -2.44
C GLU A 536 18.92 -32.90 -2.51
N TRP A 537 18.78 -31.61 -2.24
CA TRP A 537 19.85 -30.79 -1.68
C TRP A 537 20.17 -31.36 -0.29
N SER A 538 21.43 -31.69 -0.02
CA SER A 538 21.85 -32.28 1.25
C SER A 538 21.84 -31.25 2.38
N GLU A 539 21.20 -31.60 3.51
CA GLU A 539 21.18 -30.86 4.78
C GLU A 539 22.57 -30.62 5.43
N GLU A 540 23.67 -31.08 4.83
CA GLU A 540 25.02 -30.91 5.39
C GLU A 540 25.54 -29.46 5.36
N ASP A 541 24.95 -28.56 4.56
CA ASP A 541 25.27 -27.13 4.56
C ASP A 541 24.72 -26.38 5.80
N GLU A 542 23.87 -27.01 6.62
CA GLU A 542 23.46 -26.49 7.94
C GLU A 542 24.56 -26.60 9.03
N GLY A 543 25.69 -27.26 8.72
CA GLY A 543 26.79 -27.49 9.67
C GLY A 543 27.47 -26.21 10.18
N LEU A 544 27.38 -25.10 9.43
CA LEU A 544 27.92 -23.80 9.87
C LEU A 544 26.89 -22.99 10.68
N LEU A 545 25.61 -23.10 10.32
CA LEU A 545 24.47 -22.47 11.01
C LEU A 545 24.29 -23.01 12.44
N SER A 546 24.48 -24.31 12.63
CA SER A 546 24.45 -24.95 13.94
C SER A 546 25.62 -24.55 14.85
N ARG A 547 26.79 -24.25 14.29
CA ARG A 547 27.99 -23.85 15.04
C ARG A 547 28.04 -22.35 15.38
N LEU A 548 27.34 -21.50 14.64
CA LEU A 548 27.24 -20.05 14.88
C LEU A 548 26.07 -19.65 15.80
N ARG A 549 25.12 -20.56 16.08
CA ARG A 549 24.07 -20.37 17.09
C ARG A 549 24.60 -20.15 18.52
N LEU A 550 25.87 -20.47 18.78
CA LEU A 550 26.47 -20.39 20.11
C LEU A 550 27.29 -19.12 20.37
N SER A 551 27.49 -18.24 19.37
CA SER A 551 28.41 -17.11 19.47
C SER A 551 27.81 -15.72 19.22
N LEU A 552 26.50 -15.62 18.97
CA LEU A 552 25.81 -14.33 18.82
C LEU A 552 24.53 -14.29 19.70
N PRO A 553 24.44 -13.37 20.69
CA PRO A 553 23.27 -13.23 21.58
C PRO A 553 21.95 -12.85 20.90
N ILE A 554 21.93 -12.65 19.58
CA ILE A 554 20.73 -12.33 18.78
C ILE A 554 19.95 -13.60 18.38
N LEU A 555 20.51 -14.81 18.59
CA LEU A 555 19.93 -16.07 18.12
C LEU A 555 19.50 -17.04 19.23
N SER A 556 19.29 -16.60 20.48
CA SER A 556 18.63 -17.46 21.47
C SER A 556 17.14 -17.62 21.13
N PRO A 557 16.50 -18.78 21.35
CA PRO A 557 15.09 -19.02 21.03
C PRO A 557 14.13 -18.02 21.69
N ASP A 558 14.58 -17.36 22.76
CA ASP A 558 13.82 -16.35 23.48
C ASP A 558 13.90 -14.94 22.84
N PHE A 559 14.68 -14.76 21.76
CA PHE A 559 14.88 -13.46 21.08
C PHE A 559 14.28 -13.39 19.66
N MET A 560 13.70 -14.49 19.17
CA MET A 560 12.95 -14.55 17.91
C MET A 560 11.42 -14.46 18.12
N PRO A 561 10.93 -13.50 18.94
CA PRO A 561 9.61 -12.90 18.65
C PRO A 561 9.62 -11.37 18.46
N ALA A 562 10.78 -10.68 18.40
CA ALA A 562 10.81 -9.21 18.52
C ALA A 562 11.44 -8.44 17.34
N LEU A 563 11.69 -9.06 16.18
CA LEU A 563 12.40 -8.40 15.05
C LEU A 563 11.65 -8.44 13.71
N TYR A 564 10.35 -8.74 13.74
CA TYR A 564 9.44 -8.65 12.60
C TYR A 564 8.74 -7.28 12.48
N ASP A 565 9.11 -6.29 13.29
CA ASP A 565 8.27 -5.11 13.58
C ASP A 565 8.82 -3.77 13.07
N ASP A 566 9.68 -3.77 12.05
CA ASP A 566 10.21 -2.51 11.46
C ASP A 566 9.86 -2.37 9.96
N GLN A 567 8.56 -2.31 9.69
CA GLN A 567 7.99 -1.86 8.40
C GLN A 567 7.38 -0.44 8.48
N GLY A 568 8.04 0.44 9.23
CA GLY A 568 7.57 1.75 9.70
C GLY A 568 7.10 2.86 8.73
N LEU A 569 6.77 2.67 7.43
CA LEU A 569 6.31 3.86 6.65
C LEU A 569 5.34 3.73 5.46
N PHE A 570 4.86 2.53 5.12
CA PHE A 570 3.75 2.45 4.13
C PHE A 570 2.80 1.27 4.38
N SER A 571 3.29 0.21 5.05
CA SER A 571 2.44 -0.66 5.85
C SER A 571 2.27 -0.15 7.28
N ALA A 572 3.18 0.65 7.84
CA ALA A 572 2.92 1.37 9.09
C ALA A 572 1.76 2.38 9.03
N THR A 573 1.36 2.81 7.83
CA THR A 573 0.10 3.54 7.65
C THR A 573 -1.13 2.65 7.74
N PHE A 574 -1.00 1.33 7.89
CA PHE A 574 -2.14 0.40 7.97
C PHE A 574 -1.97 -0.82 8.90
N ASP A 575 -0.80 -1.13 9.46
CA ASP A 575 -0.58 -2.30 10.34
C ASP A 575 0.24 -2.09 11.63
N SER A 576 0.95 -0.98 11.84
CA SER A 576 1.38 -0.56 13.20
C SER A 576 2.00 0.84 13.19
N GLU A 577 1.58 1.64 14.16
CA GLU A 577 1.87 3.07 14.39
C GLU A 577 1.03 4.07 13.56
N GLY A 578 -0.28 4.11 13.84
CA GLY A 578 -0.99 5.38 13.90
C GLY A 578 -1.67 5.88 12.62
N LEU A 579 -2.08 5.02 11.69
CA LEU A 579 -3.26 5.31 10.85
C LEU A 579 -4.35 4.28 11.16
N GLU A 580 -4.75 4.23 12.43
CA GLU A 580 -5.82 3.36 12.91
C GLU A 580 -7.20 4.02 12.61
N SER A 581 -8.01 3.33 11.79
CA SER A 581 -9.48 3.43 11.67
C SER A 581 -10.20 4.77 11.42
N SER A 582 -9.67 5.65 10.56
CA SER A 582 -10.45 6.81 10.05
C SER A 582 -10.78 6.80 8.54
N GLY A 583 -10.49 5.70 7.82
CA GLY A 583 -10.66 5.60 6.35
C GLY A 583 -11.52 4.41 5.87
N PRO A 584 -11.97 4.39 4.59
CA PRO A 584 -13.01 3.49 4.09
C PRO A 584 -12.59 2.05 3.71
N PHE A 585 -11.43 1.54 4.13
CA PHE A 585 -10.95 0.19 3.75
C PHE A 585 -11.17 -0.83 4.87
N TRP A 586 -12.26 -1.61 4.76
CA TRP A 586 -12.86 -2.42 5.85
C TRP A 586 -12.92 -3.93 5.54
N LEU A 587 -11.78 -4.58 5.25
CA LEU A 587 -11.76 -5.99 4.81
C LEU A 587 -11.06 -6.98 5.77
N PHE A 588 -10.58 -6.54 6.93
CA PHE A 588 -9.84 -7.40 7.87
C PHE A 588 -10.38 -7.25 9.30
N ALA A 589 -10.37 -8.36 10.06
CA ALA A 589 -10.71 -8.34 11.48
C ALA A 589 -9.67 -7.52 12.27
N ASP A 590 -10.11 -6.87 13.35
CA ASP A 590 -9.24 -6.03 14.17
C ASP A 590 -8.06 -6.84 14.75
N PRO A 591 -6.85 -6.24 14.84
CA PRO A 591 -5.67 -6.89 15.42
C PRO A 591 -5.86 -7.38 16.86
N GLY A 592 -5.15 -8.45 17.24
CA GLY A 592 -5.28 -9.06 18.57
C GLY A 592 -4.91 -8.13 19.74
N TYR A 593 -4.04 -7.13 19.50
CA TYR A 593 -3.63 -6.19 20.55
C TYR A 593 -4.78 -5.31 21.07
N HIS A 594 -5.89 -5.14 20.33
CA HIS A 594 -7.04 -4.38 20.84
C HIS A 594 -7.71 -5.10 22.02
N MET A 595 -7.77 -6.43 22.01
CA MET A 595 -8.27 -7.21 23.16
C MET A 595 -7.40 -6.94 24.40
N ARG A 596 -6.07 -6.93 24.20
CA ARG A 596 -5.12 -6.60 25.27
C ARG A 596 -5.29 -5.17 25.77
N ARG A 597 -5.40 -4.18 24.86
CA ARG A 597 -5.61 -2.76 25.21
C ARG A 597 -6.84 -2.60 26.10
N GLN A 598 -7.98 -3.22 25.75
CA GLN A 598 -9.19 -3.16 26.57
C GLN A 598 -9.02 -3.83 27.95
N ALA A 599 -8.27 -4.93 28.03
CA ALA A 599 -7.96 -5.59 29.30
C ALA A 599 -6.98 -4.78 30.16
N GLU A 600 -6.05 -4.05 29.54
CA GLU A 600 -4.93 -3.37 30.19
C GLU A 600 -5.30 -1.95 30.66
N TRP A 601 -5.99 -1.17 29.82
CA TRP A 601 -6.18 0.28 29.99
C TRP A 601 -7.20 0.72 31.03
N GLY A 602 -7.97 -0.20 31.60
CA GLY A 602 -8.86 0.10 32.70
C GLY A 602 -9.49 -1.15 33.30
N ASP A 603 -10.40 -0.91 34.23
CA ASP A 603 -11.18 -1.96 34.86
C ASP A 603 -12.46 -2.18 34.05
N VAL A 604 -12.60 -3.39 33.52
CA VAL A 604 -13.78 -3.89 32.82
C VAL A 604 -14.11 -5.26 33.38
N ASP A 605 -15.39 -5.61 33.47
CA ASP A 605 -15.80 -6.93 33.98
C ASP A 605 -15.79 -7.99 32.86
N PHE A 606 -16.06 -7.56 31.62
CA PHE A 606 -16.15 -8.41 30.44
C PHE A 606 -15.35 -7.85 29.27
N LEU A 607 -14.75 -8.75 28.49
CA LEU A 607 -14.27 -8.48 27.13
C LEU A 607 -15.20 -9.16 26.14
N THR A 608 -15.82 -8.38 25.26
CA THR A 608 -16.64 -8.89 24.15
C THR A 608 -15.94 -8.63 22.82
N GLY A 609 -16.07 -9.56 21.86
CA GLY A 609 -15.50 -9.37 20.53
C GLY A 609 -16.36 -9.95 19.41
N ASP A 610 -16.66 -9.10 18.43
CA ASP A 610 -17.26 -9.48 17.15
C ASP A 610 -16.18 -9.46 16.05
N TYR A 611 -15.89 -10.63 15.51
CA TYR A 611 -14.87 -10.88 14.50
C TYR A 611 -15.45 -11.26 13.13
N LEU A 612 -16.78 -11.40 13.01
CA LEU A 612 -17.40 -12.05 11.86
C LEU A 612 -18.24 -11.09 11.02
N ALA A 613 -17.78 -10.76 9.82
CA ALA A 613 -18.58 -10.15 8.77
C ALA A 613 -19.04 -11.19 7.73
N GLU A 614 -20.00 -10.83 6.86
CA GLU A 614 -20.48 -11.69 5.78
C GLU A 614 -19.37 -12.17 4.83
N ILE A 615 -18.22 -11.50 4.77
CA ILE A 615 -17.11 -11.87 3.88
C ILE A 615 -16.20 -12.98 4.44
N ASN A 616 -16.01 -13.06 5.76
CA ASN A 616 -15.01 -13.92 6.39
C ASN A 616 -15.39 -15.41 6.33
N LEU A 617 -16.64 -15.74 6.72
CA LEU A 617 -17.12 -17.13 6.83
C LEU A 617 -16.92 -17.95 5.54
N PRO A 618 -17.32 -17.49 4.34
CA PRO A 618 -17.14 -18.29 3.14
C PRO A 618 -15.67 -18.41 2.69
N GLU A 619 -14.83 -17.42 2.99
CA GLU A 619 -13.39 -17.47 2.69
C GLU A 619 -12.68 -18.47 3.61
N ASN A 620 -12.94 -18.41 4.92
CA ASN A 620 -12.45 -19.37 5.90
C ASN A 620 -12.85 -20.80 5.53
N LYS A 621 -14.08 -20.99 5.03
CA LYS A 621 -14.58 -22.31 4.62
C LYS A 621 -13.79 -22.86 3.43
N LYS A 622 -13.53 -22.04 2.42
CA LYS A 622 -12.68 -22.45 1.28
C LYS A 622 -11.26 -22.78 1.73
N GLY A 623 -10.71 -22.00 2.67
CA GLY A 623 -9.41 -22.27 3.27
C GLY A 623 -9.37 -23.61 4.03
N MET A 624 -10.41 -23.92 4.82
CA MET A 624 -10.54 -25.21 5.50
C MET A 624 -10.63 -26.37 4.53
N ASP A 625 -11.46 -26.25 3.49
CA ASP A 625 -11.61 -27.29 2.45
C ASP A 625 -10.31 -27.53 1.67
N ALA A 626 -9.47 -26.51 1.56
CA ALA A 626 -8.14 -26.58 0.96
C ALA A 626 -7.03 -27.01 1.95
N GLY A 627 -7.33 -27.17 3.24
CA GLY A 627 -6.36 -27.53 4.27
C GLY A 627 -5.35 -26.44 4.62
N VAL A 628 -5.66 -25.16 4.34
CA VAL A 628 -4.79 -24.00 4.61
C VAL A 628 -5.33 -23.08 5.72
N HIS A 629 -6.50 -23.39 6.28
CA HIS A 629 -7.14 -22.61 7.33
C HIS A 629 -7.81 -23.52 8.36
N GLU A 630 -7.73 -23.16 9.64
CA GLU A 630 -8.22 -24.00 10.76
C GLU A 630 -9.72 -23.82 11.06
N GLY A 631 -10.32 -22.75 10.51
CA GLY A 631 -11.75 -22.47 10.58
C GLY A 631 -12.18 -21.42 11.59
N TRP A 632 -11.28 -20.97 12.46
CA TRP A 632 -11.48 -19.86 13.39
C TRP A 632 -10.67 -18.63 12.97
N GLU A 633 -11.00 -17.45 13.51
CA GLU A 633 -10.34 -16.19 13.18
C GLU A 633 -8.93 -16.10 13.79
N PRO A 634 -7.87 -15.93 12.97
CA PRO A 634 -6.49 -15.88 13.45
C PRO A 634 -6.24 -14.72 14.43
N THR A 635 -6.86 -13.55 14.22
CA THR A 635 -6.69 -12.38 15.10
C THR A 635 -7.35 -12.58 16.46
N CYS A 636 -8.38 -13.41 16.56
CA CYS A 636 -8.99 -13.80 17.83
C CYS A 636 -8.01 -14.67 18.64
N TRP A 637 -7.38 -15.65 17.98
CA TRP A 637 -6.32 -16.46 18.60
C TRP A 637 -5.14 -15.61 19.06
N ASP A 638 -4.67 -14.68 18.23
CA ASP A 638 -3.63 -13.71 18.57
C ASP A 638 -4.02 -12.87 19.82
N GLY A 639 -5.26 -12.38 19.88
CA GLY A 639 -5.79 -11.68 21.04
C GLY A 639 -5.72 -12.50 22.33
N PHE A 640 -6.09 -13.78 22.29
CA PHE A 640 -5.95 -14.66 23.46
C PHE A 640 -4.48 -14.86 23.87
N VAL A 641 -3.57 -15.10 22.92
CA VAL A 641 -2.14 -15.26 23.21
C VAL A 641 -1.59 -14.03 23.95
N GLN A 642 -2.00 -12.83 23.54
CA GLN A 642 -1.54 -11.58 24.14
C GLN A 642 -2.22 -11.23 25.47
N THR A 643 -3.43 -11.74 25.74
CA THR A 643 -4.30 -11.25 26.82
C THR A 643 -4.56 -12.29 27.92
N ILE A 644 -4.25 -13.57 27.72
CA ILE A 644 -4.62 -14.66 28.65
C ILE A 644 -4.11 -14.45 30.09
N ASP A 645 -2.92 -13.87 30.25
CA ASP A 645 -2.34 -13.59 31.56
C ASP A 645 -3.15 -12.51 32.30
N LEU A 646 -3.61 -11.47 31.59
CA LEU A 646 -4.47 -10.42 32.15
C LEU A 646 -5.87 -10.93 32.46
N ILE A 647 -6.42 -11.81 31.61
CA ILE A 647 -7.71 -12.47 31.84
C ILE A 647 -7.67 -13.25 33.16
N ALA A 648 -6.61 -14.05 33.39
CA ALA A 648 -6.44 -14.79 34.63
C ALA A 648 -6.20 -13.87 35.84
N GLN A 649 -5.34 -12.84 35.70
CA GLN A 649 -4.98 -11.95 36.79
C GLN A 649 -6.14 -11.09 37.30
N LYS A 650 -6.95 -10.59 36.37
CA LYS A 650 -8.10 -9.71 36.66
C LYS A 650 -9.43 -10.48 36.77
N GLU A 651 -9.40 -11.81 36.63
CA GLU A 651 -10.59 -12.67 36.62
C GLU A 651 -11.65 -12.21 35.60
N LEU A 652 -11.18 -11.77 34.42
CA LEU A 652 -12.06 -11.23 33.37
C LEU A 652 -12.87 -12.34 32.72
N LYS A 653 -14.11 -12.01 32.35
CA LYS A 653 -14.92 -12.87 31.50
C LYS A 653 -14.79 -12.47 30.04
N VAL A 654 -14.65 -13.44 29.14
CA VAL A 654 -14.43 -13.19 27.71
C VAL A 654 -15.49 -13.89 26.88
N ILE A 655 -16.14 -13.15 25.98
CA ILE A 655 -17.18 -13.66 25.10
C ILE A 655 -16.88 -13.22 23.67
N VAL A 656 -16.53 -14.15 22.80
CA VAL A 656 -16.11 -13.83 21.42
C VAL A 656 -16.75 -14.77 20.41
N ASN A 657 -17.04 -14.26 19.22
CA ASN A 657 -17.53 -15.07 18.09
C ASN A 657 -16.42 -15.44 17.09
N GLY A 658 -15.15 -15.20 17.44
CA GLY A 658 -13.98 -15.52 16.62
C GLY A 658 -13.74 -17.02 16.40
N GLY A 659 -14.57 -17.90 16.98
CA GLY A 659 -14.58 -19.32 16.64
C GLY A 659 -15.01 -19.59 15.20
N ALA A 660 -15.73 -18.65 14.57
CA ALA A 660 -16.18 -18.72 13.18
C ALA A 660 -16.80 -20.08 12.80
N LEU A 661 -16.14 -20.87 11.96
CA LEU A 661 -16.59 -22.19 11.50
C LEU A 661 -16.18 -23.33 12.43
N ASN A 662 -15.24 -23.08 13.33
CA ASN A 662 -14.66 -24.10 14.22
C ASN A 662 -14.47 -23.59 15.66
N PRO A 663 -15.57 -23.21 16.35
CA PRO A 663 -15.51 -22.74 17.72
C PRO A 663 -14.95 -23.78 18.70
N ALA A 664 -15.24 -25.07 18.47
CA ALA A 664 -14.68 -26.16 19.26
C ALA A 664 -13.15 -26.25 19.17
N GLY A 665 -12.60 -26.11 17.97
CA GLY A 665 -11.16 -26.15 17.73
C GLY A 665 -10.43 -24.99 18.40
N LEU A 666 -10.96 -23.76 18.28
CA LEU A 666 -10.38 -22.61 18.96
C LEU A 666 -10.46 -22.75 20.48
N ALA A 667 -11.59 -23.22 21.03
CA ALA A 667 -11.72 -23.45 22.47
C ALA A 667 -10.75 -24.50 23.00
N ALA A 668 -10.55 -25.60 22.28
CA ALA A 668 -9.53 -26.60 22.65
C ALA A 668 -8.12 -26.00 22.67
N LYS A 669 -7.80 -25.15 21.69
CA LYS A 669 -6.50 -24.45 21.60
C LYS A 669 -6.31 -23.44 22.73
N VAL A 670 -7.34 -22.68 23.08
CA VAL A 670 -7.32 -21.76 24.22
C VAL A 670 -7.23 -22.52 25.54
N GLN A 671 -7.92 -23.65 25.70
CA GLN A 671 -7.80 -24.50 26.88
C GLN A 671 -6.37 -25.07 27.02
N GLN A 672 -5.72 -25.42 25.91
CA GLN A 672 -4.31 -25.81 25.92
C GLN A 672 -3.42 -24.66 26.43
N LEU A 673 -3.61 -23.43 25.92
CA LEU A 673 -2.87 -22.25 26.39
C LEU A 673 -3.07 -22.00 27.88
N VAL A 674 -4.32 -22.12 28.38
CA VAL A 674 -4.64 -22.02 29.81
C VAL A 674 -3.86 -23.03 30.63
N ASN A 675 -3.80 -24.29 30.18
CA ASN A 675 -3.07 -25.35 30.85
C ASN A 675 -1.55 -25.11 30.84
N GLU A 676 -1.00 -24.68 29.71
CA GLU A 676 0.43 -24.37 29.54
C GLU A 676 0.88 -23.24 30.47
N LYS A 677 0.02 -22.25 30.68
CA LYS A 677 0.24 -21.14 31.63
C LYS A 677 -0.04 -21.50 33.09
N GLY A 678 -0.65 -22.66 33.35
CA GLY A 678 -1.01 -23.11 34.69
C GLY A 678 -2.17 -22.34 35.33
N PHE A 679 -3.05 -21.74 34.52
CA PHE A 679 -4.24 -21.04 35.01
C PHE A 679 -5.42 -22.00 35.20
N SER A 680 -6.35 -21.64 36.08
CA SER A 680 -7.56 -22.41 36.36
C SER A 680 -8.80 -21.89 35.63
N LEU A 681 -8.61 -21.23 34.47
CA LEU A 681 -9.69 -20.67 33.66
C LEU A 681 -10.50 -21.80 33.00
N LYS A 682 -11.82 -21.63 32.95
CA LYS A 682 -12.73 -22.56 32.26
C LYS A 682 -13.11 -22.03 30.89
N VAL A 683 -12.80 -22.80 29.85
CA VAL A 683 -13.13 -22.47 28.46
C VAL A 683 -14.36 -23.24 28.01
N ALA A 684 -15.28 -22.56 27.32
CA ALA A 684 -16.45 -23.15 26.71
C ALA A 684 -16.60 -22.72 25.25
N TYR A 685 -17.27 -23.54 24.46
CA TYR A 685 -17.69 -23.17 23.10
C TYR A 685 -19.17 -23.41 22.86
N LEU A 686 -19.74 -22.69 21.89
CA LEU A 686 -21.12 -22.91 21.45
C LEU A 686 -21.19 -23.78 20.20
N SER A 687 -22.26 -24.57 20.10
CA SER A 687 -22.65 -25.28 18.89
C SER A 687 -24.10 -24.98 18.51
N GLY A 688 -24.48 -25.30 17.27
CA GLY A 688 -25.84 -25.16 16.76
C GLY A 688 -26.02 -24.07 15.70
N ASP A 689 -24.98 -23.29 15.42
CA ASP A 689 -24.99 -22.26 14.37
C ASP A 689 -24.80 -22.86 12.97
N ASP A 690 -23.91 -23.85 12.80
CA ASP A 690 -23.68 -24.50 11.51
C ASP A 690 -24.88 -25.36 11.07
N LEU A 691 -25.63 -24.82 10.11
CA LEU A 691 -26.78 -25.44 9.47
C LEU A 691 -26.48 -25.81 8.02
N THR A 692 -25.20 -25.96 7.64
CA THR A 692 -24.77 -26.20 6.27
C THR A 692 -25.41 -27.46 5.70
N GLN A 693 -25.31 -28.58 6.41
CA GLN A 693 -25.87 -29.85 5.92
C GLN A 693 -27.41 -29.81 5.90
N GLU A 694 -28.03 -29.22 6.91
CA GLU A 694 -29.49 -29.10 6.99
C GLU A 694 -30.04 -28.24 5.86
N THR A 695 -29.39 -27.12 5.55
CA THR A 695 -29.75 -26.25 4.42
C THR A 695 -29.63 -26.99 3.09
N LYS A 696 -28.54 -27.74 2.87
CA LYS A 696 -28.33 -28.56 1.67
C LYS A 696 -29.40 -29.65 1.53
N ASP A 697 -29.71 -30.33 2.62
CA ASP A 697 -30.73 -31.38 2.68
C ASP A 697 -32.13 -30.82 2.39
N GLN A 698 -32.48 -29.68 2.97
CA GLN A 698 -33.77 -29.04 2.77
C GLN A 698 -33.97 -28.64 1.30
N ILE A 699 -32.98 -27.95 0.72
CA ILE A 699 -33.03 -27.49 -0.68
C ILE A 699 -33.09 -28.69 -1.63
N SER A 700 -32.26 -29.72 -1.41
CA SER A 700 -32.24 -30.91 -2.27
C SER A 700 -33.52 -31.74 -2.20
N LYS A 701 -34.15 -31.87 -1.03
CA LYS A 701 -35.39 -32.66 -0.85
C LYS A 701 -36.65 -31.92 -1.29
N THR A 702 -36.74 -30.61 -1.03
CA THR A 702 -37.97 -29.83 -1.24
C THR A 702 -37.94 -28.94 -2.48
N GLY A 703 -36.75 -28.62 -3.00
CA GLY A 703 -36.56 -27.60 -4.04
C GLY A 703 -36.82 -26.17 -3.56
N GLN A 704 -37.04 -25.97 -2.25
CA GLN A 704 -37.33 -24.66 -1.66
C GLN A 704 -36.13 -24.14 -0.89
N ILE A 705 -35.81 -22.87 -1.08
CA ILE A 705 -34.81 -22.14 -0.29
C ILE A 705 -35.47 -21.52 0.95
N PRO A 706 -34.70 -21.27 2.04
CA PRO A 706 -35.22 -20.56 3.21
C PRO A 706 -35.86 -19.22 2.84
N ALA A 707 -36.89 -18.81 3.58
CA ALA A 707 -37.55 -17.53 3.35
C ALA A 707 -36.53 -16.37 3.45
N HIS A 708 -36.57 -15.43 2.50
CA HIS A 708 -35.69 -14.27 2.51
C HIS A 708 -36.00 -13.36 3.72
N LEU A 709 -35.00 -12.67 4.27
CA LEU A 709 -35.14 -11.75 5.40
C LEU A 709 -36.29 -10.74 5.21
N ASP A 710 -36.41 -10.20 4.00
CA ASP A 710 -37.43 -9.19 3.67
C ASP A 710 -38.77 -9.77 3.15
N SER A 711 -38.95 -11.10 3.17
CA SER A 711 -40.12 -11.76 2.58
C SER A 711 -41.47 -11.36 3.22
N ASN A 712 -41.44 -10.82 4.44
CA ASN A 712 -42.63 -10.32 5.14
C ASN A 712 -43.07 -8.91 4.67
N ASN A 713 -42.28 -8.24 3.83
CA ASN A 713 -42.63 -6.93 3.27
C ASN A 713 -43.10 -7.08 1.80
N PRO A 714 -44.42 -7.02 1.52
CA PRO A 714 -44.95 -7.25 0.18
C PRO A 714 -44.60 -6.14 -0.82
N ASP A 715 -44.16 -4.97 -0.34
CA ASP A 715 -43.74 -3.85 -1.18
C ASP A 715 -42.31 -4.02 -1.71
N VAL A 716 -41.53 -4.93 -1.10
CA VAL A 716 -40.12 -5.16 -1.45
C VAL A 716 -40.02 -6.21 -2.55
N LYS A 717 -39.36 -5.84 -3.65
CA LYS A 717 -39.03 -6.76 -4.75
C LYS A 717 -37.57 -7.17 -4.62
N VAL A 718 -37.33 -8.42 -4.24
CA VAL A 718 -35.98 -8.99 -4.18
C VAL A 718 -35.43 -9.14 -5.59
N GLU A 719 -34.16 -8.77 -5.78
CA GLU A 719 -33.48 -8.87 -7.07
C GLU A 719 -33.38 -10.34 -7.52
N LYS A 720 -33.52 -10.59 -8.83
CA LYS A 720 -33.64 -11.95 -9.38
C LYS A 720 -32.41 -12.81 -9.12
N LEU A 721 -31.20 -12.26 -9.24
CA LEU A 721 -29.95 -12.97 -8.99
C LEU A 721 -29.69 -13.19 -7.49
N ALA A 722 -30.22 -12.34 -6.61
CA ALA A 722 -30.17 -12.54 -5.16
C ALA A 722 -30.91 -13.82 -4.72
N VAL A 723 -31.94 -14.24 -5.47
CA VAL A 723 -32.64 -15.53 -5.26
C VAL A 723 -32.16 -16.66 -6.18
N ALA A 724 -31.04 -16.49 -6.88
CA ALA A 724 -30.58 -17.48 -7.86
C ALA A 724 -30.15 -18.82 -7.26
N LEU A 725 -30.00 -18.90 -5.92
CA LEU A 725 -29.83 -20.17 -5.20
C LEU A 725 -30.98 -21.17 -5.46
N GLN A 726 -32.12 -20.71 -5.97
CA GLN A 726 -33.20 -21.60 -6.45
C GLN A 726 -32.72 -22.63 -7.48
N ASP A 727 -31.69 -22.32 -8.28
CA ASP A 727 -31.00 -23.28 -9.15
C ASP A 727 -29.78 -23.91 -8.44
N TYR A 728 -30.05 -24.57 -7.31
CA TYR A 728 -29.00 -25.11 -6.44
C TYR A 728 -28.06 -26.11 -7.13
N GLN A 729 -28.51 -26.80 -8.18
CA GLN A 729 -27.68 -27.76 -8.91
C GLN A 729 -26.50 -27.09 -9.62
N SER A 730 -26.68 -25.85 -10.10
CA SER A 730 -25.60 -25.07 -10.72
C SER A 730 -24.86 -24.18 -9.71
N ARG A 731 -25.41 -24.00 -8.51
CA ARG A 731 -24.95 -23.04 -7.48
C ARG A 731 -24.96 -23.67 -6.08
N PRO A 732 -24.01 -24.58 -5.78
CA PRO A 732 -24.00 -25.30 -4.52
C PRO A 732 -23.72 -24.39 -3.32
N VAL A 733 -24.37 -24.70 -2.19
CA VAL A 733 -24.11 -24.06 -0.89
C VAL A 733 -22.70 -24.42 -0.41
N ILE A 734 -21.93 -23.40 -0.06
CA ILE A 734 -20.60 -23.52 0.55
C ILE A 734 -20.76 -23.76 2.06
N THR A 735 -21.40 -22.81 2.75
CA THR A 735 -21.64 -22.86 4.20
C THR A 735 -22.93 -22.10 4.56
N SER A 736 -23.57 -22.48 5.67
CA SER A 736 -24.82 -21.87 6.15
C SER A 736 -24.81 -21.76 7.68
N HIS A 737 -24.98 -20.56 8.22
CA HIS A 737 -24.90 -20.32 9.67
C HIS A 737 -26.07 -19.49 10.21
N ALA A 738 -26.73 -20.00 11.24
CA ALA A 738 -27.75 -19.26 11.99
C ALA A 738 -27.10 -18.27 12.96
N TYR A 739 -27.74 -17.12 13.16
CA TYR A 739 -27.29 -16.13 14.13
C TYR A 739 -27.84 -16.53 15.50
N LEU A 740 -27.04 -17.27 16.27
CA LEU A 740 -27.41 -17.67 17.62
C LEU A 740 -27.56 -16.46 18.55
N GLY A 741 -28.29 -16.65 19.65
CA GLY A 741 -28.49 -15.61 20.67
C GLY A 741 -27.50 -15.71 21.84
N ALA A 742 -27.81 -14.97 22.89
CA ALA A 742 -27.13 -14.92 24.17
C ALA A 742 -27.38 -16.15 25.05
N ARG A 743 -28.40 -16.96 24.77
CA ARG A 743 -28.90 -18.01 25.69
C ARG A 743 -27.87 -19.10 25.98
N GLY A 744 -27.18 -19.61 24.97
CA GLY A 744 -26.09 -20.56 25.11
C GLY A 744 -24.89 -19.93 25.83
N ILE A 745 -24.59 -18.66 25.55
CA ILE A 745 -23.52 -17.92 26.25
C ILE A 745 -23.82 -17.82 27.75
N VAL A 746 -25.03 -17.38 28.13
CA VAL A 746 -25.46 -17.31 29.53
C VAL A 746 -25.42 -18.70 30.17
N GLY A 747 -25.86 -19.74 29.46
CA GLY A 747 -25.74 -21.13 29.93
C GLY A 747 -24.30 -21.55 30.23
N ALA A 748 -23.34 -21.16 29.38
CA ALA A 748 -21.92 -21.41 29.61
C ALA A 748 -21.40 -20.66 30.86
N LEU A 749 -21.76 -19.39 31.00
CA LEU A 749 -21.36 -18.54 32.13
C LEU A 749 -21.95 -19.04 33.46
N ASP A 750 -23.23 -19.45 33.46
CA ASP A 750 -23.90 -20.09 34.61
C ASP A 750 -23.25 -21.43 34.99
N GLY A 751 -22.74 -22.17 33.99
CA GLY A 751 -21.90 -23.35 34.19
C GLY A 751 -20.49 -23.05 34.73
N GLY A 752 -20.17 -21.77 34.91
CA GLY A 752 -18.91 -21.29 35.45
C GLY A 752 -17.81 -21.10 34.41
N ALA A 753 -18.13 -20.96 33.12
CA ALA A 753 -17.14 -20.59 32.11
C ALA A 753 -16.60 -19.16 32.36
N ASP A 754 -15.31 -18.99 32.10
CA ASP A 754 -14.63 -17.69 32.11
C ASP A 754 -14.44 -17.18 30.68
N ILE A 755 -14.22 -18.09 29.73
CA ILE A 755 -14.07 -17.79 28.31
C ILE A 755 -15.14 -18.55 27.53
N VAL A 756 -15.93 -17.86 26.72
CA VAL A 756 -16.95 -18.44 25.83
C VAL A 756 -16.63 -18.09 24.38
N ILE A 757 -16.44 -19.12 23.56
CA ILE A 757 -16.09 -18.98 22.15
C ILE A 757 -17.25 -19.48 21.29
N ALA A 758 -17.88 -18.57 20.55
CA ALA A 758 -18.98 -18.88 19.65
C ALA A 758 -18.51 -18.97 18.19
N GLY A 759 -19.31 -19.68 17.39
CA GLY A 759 -19.35 -19.50 15.93
C GLY A 759 -20.21 -18.28 15.58
N ARG A 760 -21.16 -18.39 14.66
CA ARG A 760 -22.05 -17.25 14.35
C ARG A 760 -23.09 -17.02 15.47
N VAL A 761 -22.98 -15.86 16.10
CA VAL A 761 -24.00 -15.27 16.99
C VAL A 761 -24.44 -13.94 16.41
N ALA A 762 -25.61 -13.44 16.82
CA ALA A 762 -25.95 -12.04 16.59
C ALA A 762 -24.92 -11.12 17.25
N ASP A 763 -24.54 -10.06 16.54
CA ASP A 763 -23.36 -9.24 16.83
C ASP A 763 -23.43 -8.60 18.24
N ALA A 764 -24.61 -8.16 18.67
CA ALA A 764 -24.86 -7.62 20.01
C ALA A 764 -25.07 -8.67 21.12
N SER A 765 -25.32 -9.94 20.78
CA SER A 765 -25.65 -11.00 21.76
C SER A 765 -24.55 -11.31 22.79
N PRO A 766 -23.24 -11.18 22.49
CA PRO A 766 -22.19 -11.22 23.51
C PRO A 766 -22.40 -10.21 24.66
N VAL A 767 -22.82 -8.98 24.34
CA VAL A 767 -23.05 -7.92 25.33
C VAL A 767 -24.36 -8.15 26.09
N ILE A 768 -25.40 -8.62 25.40
CA ILE A 768 -26.64 -9.06 26.05
C ILE A 768 -26.34 -10.17 27.07
N ALA A 769 -25.53 -11.17 26.68
CA ALA A 769 -25.18 -12.28 27.56
C ALA A 769 -24.37 -11.84 28.78
N ALA A 770 -23.39 -10.94 28.60
CA ALA A 770 -22.61 -10.38 29.69
C ALA A 770 -23.50 -9.66 30.72
N ALA A 771 -24.37 -8.75 30.26
CA ALA A 771 -25.27 -8.01 31.13
C ALA A 771 -26.32 -8.91 31.80
N TRP A 772 -26.89 -9.85 31.04
CA TRP A 772 -27.85 -10.83 31.55
C TRP A 772 -27.23 -11.66 32.68
N TYR A 773 -26.07 -12.26 32.45
CA TYR A 773 -25.38 -13.04 33.47
C TYR A 773 -24.99 -12.19 34.68
N TRP A 774 -24.40 -11.00 34.47
CA TRP A 774 -23.92 -10.15 35.56
C TRP A 774 -25.04 -9.72 36.52
N HIS A 775 -26.17 -9.29 35.95
CA HIS A 775 -27.32 -8.81 36.72
C HIS A 775 -28.32 -9.91 37.09
N GLN A 776 -28.07 -11.16 36.67
CA GLN A 776 -28.94 -12.32 36.92
C GLN A 776 -30.38 -12.09 36.43
N TRP A 777 -30.52 -11.46 35.26
CA TRP A 777 -31.82 -11.21 34.64
C TRP A 777 -32.51 -12.52 34.25
N LYS A 778 -33.83 -12.44 34.07
CA LYS A 778 -34.64 -13.53 33.51
C LYS A 778 -34.67 -13.42 31.99
N PRO A 779 -34.91 -14.55 31.28
CA PRO A 779 -35.12 -14.53 29.82
C PRO A 779 -36.31 -13.67 29.37
N THR A 780 -37.20 -13.30 30.31
CA THR A 780 -38.39 -12.48 30.07
C THR A 780 -38.22 -11.03 30.52
N ASP A 781 -37.06 -10.64 31.04
CA ASP A 781 -36.77 -9.26 31.44
C ASP A 781 -36.44 -8.43 30.18
N TYR A 782 -37.43 -8.34 29.29
CA TYR A 782 -37.23 -7.91 27.91
C TYR A 782 -36.73 -6.46 27.82
N ASP A 783 -37.18 -5.56 28.70
CA ASP A 783 -36.71 -4.16 28.70
C ASP A 783 -35.20 -4.07 28.96
N GLN A 784 -34.69 -4.88 29.89
CA GLN A 784 -33.27 -4.98 30.21
C GLN A 784 -32.48 -5.57 29.04
N LEU A 785 -32.96 -6.70 28.49
CA LEU A 785 -32.33 -7.36 27.34
C LEU A 785 -32.32 -6.45 26.10
N ALA A 786 -33.40 -5.73 25.85
CA ALA A 786 -33.52 -4.78 24.73
C ALA A 786 -32.59 -3.58 24.89
N SER A 787 -32.40 -3.09 26.12
CA SER A 787 -31.44 -2.02 26.38
C SER A 787 -30.00 -2.50 26.22
N ALA A 788 -29.69 -3.73 26.65
CA ALA A 788 -28.39 -4.36 26.41
C ALA A 788 -28.12 -4.66 24.92
N LEU A 789 -29.16 -4.98 24.14
CA LEU A 789 -29.07 -5.08 22.67
C LEU A 789 -28.56 -3.77 22.07
N ILE A 790 -29.12 -2.62 22.48
CA ILE A 790 -28.65 -1.32 21.96
C ILE A 790 -27.26 -0.97 22.48
N ALA A 791 -26.93 -1.32 23.74
CA ALA A 791 -25.58 -1.16 24.24
C ALA A 791 -24.56 -1.97 23.40
N GLY A 792 -24.87 -3.22 23.08
CA GLY A 792 -24.07 -4.07 22.21
C GLY A 792 -23.94 -3.51 20.80
N HIS A 793 -25.06 -3.08 20.21
CA HIS A 793 -25.08 -2.44 18.89
C HIS A 793 -24.18 -1.19 18.80
N LEU A 794 -24.06 -0.44 19.89
CA LEU A 794 -23.18 0.72 19.94
C LEU A 794 -21.71 0.32 19.97
N ILE A 795 -21.32 -0.66 20.79
CA ILE A 795 -19.90 -1.04 20.95
C ILE A 795 -19.42 -2.14 19.99
N GLU A 796 -20.29 -2.63 19.09
CA GLU A 796 -19.92 -3.50 17.98
C GLU A 796 -19.32 -2.71 16.80
N CYS A 797 -18.73 -3.42 15.84
CA CYS A 797 -18.17 -2.84 14.61
C CYS A 797 -17.02 -1.81 14.85
N SER A 798 -16.11 -2.12 15.79
CA SER A 798 -14.86 -1.38 16.05
C SER A 798 -15.06 -0.01 16.75
N ALA A 799 -14.25 1.00 16.42
CA ALA A 799 -14.14 2.26 17.17
C ALA A 799 -15.20 3.34 16.82
N TYR A 800 -16.36 2.98 16.27
CA TYR A 800 -17.34 3.97 15.78
C TYR A 800 -17.90 4.87 16.88
N THR A 801 -18.15 4.33 18.08
CA THR A 801 -18.61 5.13 19.23
C THR A 801 -17.61 6.18 19.70
N THR A 802 -16.32 5.97 19.42
CA THR A 802 -15.24 6.88 19.79
C THR A 802 -14.80 7.78 18.62
N GLY A 803 -15.49 7.72 17.48
CA GLY A 803 -15.35 8.69 16.39
C GLY A 803 -14.93 8.14 15.04
N ALA A 804 -14.70 6.83 14.91
CA ALA A 804 -14.38 6.24 13.61
C ALA A 804 -15.58 6.43 12.66
N ASN A 805 -15.30 6.95 11.46
CA ASN A 805 -16.31 7.22 10.43
C ASN A 805 -17.46 8.16 10.89
N PHE A 806 -17.18 9.04 11.85
CA PHE A 806 -18.15 10.03 12.34
C PHE A 806 -18.32 11.18 11.34
N ALA A 807 -19.56 11.42 10.91
CA ALA A 807 -19.93 12.43 9.92
C ALA A 807 -19.53 13.87 10.26
N GLY A 808 -19.28 14.18 11.53
CA GLY A 808 -18.88 15.50 12.03
C GLY A 808 -17.39 15.64 12.37
N PHE A 809 -16.53 14.72 11.92
CA PHE A 809 -15.10 14.73 12.25
C PHE A 809 -14.41 16.06 11.91
N ASP A 810 -14.89 16.76 10.87
CA ASP A 810 -14.35 18.03 10.34
C ASP A 810 -14.44 19.23 11.30
N GLN A 811 -15.20 19.08 12.39
CA GLN A 811 -15.35 20.10 13.44
C GLN A 811 -14.37 19.92 14.59
N PHE A 812 -13.61 18.84 14.60
CA PHE A 812 -12.66 18.49 15.64
C PHE A 812 -11.25 18.49 15.08
N ASP A 813 -10.26 18.50 15.98
CA ASP A 813 -8.87 18.32 15.58
C ASP A 813 -8.71 16.90 15.00
N LEU A 814 -8.12 16.79 13.81
CA LEU A 814 -7.91 15.51 13.14
C LEU A 814 -7.05 14.56 13.97
N ASP A 815 -6.15 15.10 14.79
CA ASP A 815 -5.30 14.32 15.69
C ASP A 815 -6.09 13.50 16.71
N LEU A 816 -7.37 13.82 16.95
CA LEU A 816 -8.24 13.04 17.84
C LEU A 816 -8.63 11.67 17.25
N PHE A 817 -8.54 11.47 15.93
CA PHE A 817 -9.09 10.29 15.24
C PHE A 817 -8.04 9.33 14.66
N VAL A 818 -6.79 9.36 15.16
CA VAL A 818 -5.63 8.68 14.56
C VAL A 818 -5.26 7.34 15.23
N ASP A 819 -5.71 7.14 16.48
CA ASP A 819 -5.48 5.94 17.32
C ASP A 819 -6.69 5.78 18.25
N LEU A 820 -7.81 5.33 17.68
CA LEU A 820 -9.11 5.35 18.35
C LEU A 820 -9.26 4.16 19.31
N PRO A 821 -9.55 4.39 20.60
CA PRO A 821 -9.87 3.31 21.52
C PRO A 821 -11.26 2.72 21.21
N PHE A 822 -11.50 1.48 21.60
CA PHE A 822 -12.83 0.88 21.46
C PHE A 822 -13.79 1.36 22.55
N GLY A 823 -15.08 1.39 22.20
CA GLY A 823 -16.14 1.81 23.10
C GLY A 823 -16.32 0.84 24.27
N ILE A 824 -16.76 1.37 25.40
CA ILE A 824 -17.12 0.62 26.61
C ILE A 824 -18.58 0.90 26.91
N ALA A 825 -19.36 -0.14 27.21
CA ALA A 825 -20.72 0.00 27.69
C ALA A 825 -20.78 -0.35 29.19
N GLU A 826 -21.13 0.62 30.02
CA GLU A 826 -21.48 0.38 31.41
C GLU A 826 -22.98 0.16 31.50
N VAL A 827 -23.40 -1.07 31.78
CA VAL A 827 -24.82 -1.47 31.79
C VAL A 827 -25.30 -1.59 33.24
N ALA A 828 -26.28 -0.77 33.63
CA ALA A 828 -26.90 -0.82 34.95
C ALA A 828 -27.93 -1.96 35.03
N ASN A 829 -28.29 -2.36 36.26
CA ASN A 829 -29.22 -3.46 36.51
C ASN A 829 -30.63 -3.23 35.96
N ASP A 830 -31.04 -1.97 35.79
CA ASP A 830 -32.32 -1.62 35.18
C ASP A 830 -32.30 -1.67 33.64
N GLY A 831 -31.13 -1.89 33.04
CA GLY A 831 -30.88 -1.93 31.60
C GLY A 831 -30.33 -0.63 31.04
N THR A 832 -30.42 0.50 31.75
CA THR A 832 -29.85 1.77 31.27
C THR A 832 -28.34 1.65 31.12
N SER A 833 -27.76 2.32 30.11
CA SER A 833 -26.33 2.18 29.84
C SER A 833 -25.65 3.52 29.62
N VAL A 834 -24.35 3.58 29.94
CA VAL A 834 -23.47 4.69 29.60
C VAL A 834 -22.39 4.17 28.66
N ILE A 835 -22.32 4.77 27.48
CA ILE A 835 -21.21 4.52 26.55
C ILE A 835 -20.07 5.49 26.89
N THR A 836 -18.87 4.93 27.01
CA THR A 836 -17.65 5.64 27.38
C THR A 836 -16.44 5.04 26.66
N LYS A 837 -15.26 5.56 26.96
CA LYS A 837 -13.95 4.99 26.62
C LYS A 837 -13.04 5.05 27.85
N HIS A 838 -11.91 4.35 27.82
CA HIS A 838 -10.92 4.40 28.92
C HIS A 838 -10.45 5.85 29.18
N GLU A 839 -10.49 6.30 30.43
CA GLU A 839 -10.25 7.71 30.79
C GLU A 839 -8.83 8.20 30.42
N HIS A 840 -7.84 7.30 30.49
CA HIS A 840 -6.44 7.60 30.18
C HIS A 840 -6.15 7.78 28.68
N THR A 841 -7.09 7.41 27.81
CA THR A 841 -6.93 7.57 26.37
C THR A 841 -7.12 9.04 25.97
N GLN A 842 -6.11 9.63 25.33
CA GLN A 842 -6.17 11.03 24.87
C GLN A 842 -6.93 11.19 23.55
N LYS A 843 -7.09 10.09 22.81
CA LYS A 843 -7.68 10.01 21.47
C LYS A 843 -9.12 9.53 21.53
N GLY A 844 -9.87 9.79 20.48
CA GLY A 844 -11.30 9.50 20.38
C GLY A 844 -12.18 10.42 21.21
N ILE A 845 -13.43 10.51 20.80
CA ILE A 845 -14.46 11.36 21.41
C ILE A 845 -15.74 10.55 21.54
N VAL A 846 -16.33 10.57 22.73
CA VAL A 846 -17.64 9.97 22.97
C VAL A 846 -18.60 11.10 23.34
N ASN A 847 -19.55 11.41 22.47
CA ASN A 847 -20.57 12.44 22.72
C ASN A 847 -21.90 12.03 22.10
N ALA A 848 -22.97 12.77 22.39
CA ALA A 848 -24.30 12.43 21.90
C ALA A 848 -24.36 12.27 20.36
N ASP A 849 -23.53 12.98 19.59
CA ASP A 849 -23.55 12.89 18.13
C ASP A 849 -22.77 11.69 17.59
N THR A 850 -21.63 11.29 18.20
CA THR A 850 -20.96 10.04 17.83
C THR A 850 -21.85 8.84 18.11
N ILE A 851 -22.55 8.86 19.25
CA ILE A 851 -23.48 7.79 19.64
C ILE A 851 -24.75 7.78 18.78
N LYS A 852 -25.34 8.93 18.44
CA LYS A 852 -26.47 8.99 17.48
C LYS A 852 -26.06 8.48 16.11
N CYS A 853 -24.88 8.87 15.62
CA CYS A 853 -24.38 8.37 14.34
C CYS A 853 -24.26 6.85 14.37
N GLN A 854 -23.64 6.28 15.41
CA GLN A 854 -23.53 4.83 15.52
C GLN A 854 -24.89 4.16 15.71
N PHE A 855 -25.79 4.71 16.51
CA PHE A 855 -27.14 4.15 16.67
C PHE A 855 -27.90 4.11 15.33
N LEU A 856 -27.70 5.08 14.44
CA LEU A 856 -28.39 5.10 13.15
C LEU A 856 -27.77 4.15 12.11
N TYR A 857 -26.69 3.45 12.46
CA TYR A 857 -26.04 2.44 11.62
C TYR A 857 -26.85 1.13 11.63
N GLU A 858 -27.12 0.54 10.47
CA GLU A 858 -27.70 -0.81 10.34
C GLU A 858 -29.03 -1.14 11.05
N ILE A 859 -29.75 -0.14 11.58
CA ILE A 859 -31.05 -0.39 12.22
C ILE A 859 -32.17 -0.48 11.19
N GLN A 860 -32.86 -1.62 11.17
CA GLN A 860 -34.00 -1.86 10.27
C GLN A 860 -35.35 -1.49 10.89
N GLY A 861 -35.62 -0.19 11.02
CA GLY A 861 -36.89 0.31 11.55
C GLY A 861 -36.92 0.45 13.08
N ALA A 862 -38.05 0.88 13.64
CA ALA A 862 -38.17 1.23 15.06
C ALA A 862 -38.13 -0.01 15.99
N ILE A 863 -38.64 -1.13 15.49
CA ILE A 863 -38.58 -2.43 16.18
C ILE A 863 -37.35 -3.17 15.66
N TYR A 864 -36.27 -3.15 16.43
CA TYR A 864 -35.05 -3.87 16.15
C TYR A 864 -35.19 -5.33 16.62
N LEU A 865 -35.26 -6.23 15.64
CA LEU A 865 -35.33 -7.67 15.87
C LEU A 865 -33.93 -8.27 16.10
N ASN A 866 -33.76 -9.00 17.20
CA ASN A 866 -32.56 -9.79 17.53
C ASN A 866 -33.00 -11.19 18.02
N SER A 867 -32.12 -12.19 17.93
CA SER A 867 -32.39 -13.57 18.36
C SER A 867 -32.87 -13.68 19.82
N ASP A 868 -32.42 -12.77 20.69
CA ASP A 868 -32.71 -12.77 22.13
C ASP A 868 -33.98 -12.01 22.51
N VAL A 869 -34.23 -10.88 21.84
CA VAL A 869 -35.25 -9.88 22.21
C VAL A 869 -35.62 -9.03 20.99
N SER A 870 -36.84 -8.47 20.97
CA SER A 870 -37.18 -7.40 20.02
C SER A 870 -37.22 -6.06 20.76
N ALA A 871 -36.42 -5.08 20.32
CA ALA A 871 -36.33 -3.77 20.97
C ALA A 871 -37.11 -2.69 20.22
N ASP A 872 -38.03 -2.02 20.91
CA ASP A 872 -38.65 -0.78 20.46
C ASP A 872 -37.79 0.40 20.84
N THR A 873 -37.22 1.04 19.81
CA THR A 873 -36.27 2.13 19.93
C THR A 873 -36.89 3.49 19.61
N THR A 874 -38.21 3.57 19.44
CA THR A 874 -38.92 4.79 19.03
C THR A 874 -38.65 5.97 19.98
N ASN A 875 -38.59 5.70 21.29
CA ASN A 875 -38.42 6.72 22.33
C ASN A 875 -37.00 6.74 22.92
N ILE A 876 -36.00 6.32 22.14
CA ILE A 876 -34.61 6.29 22.60
C ILE A 876 -34.10 7.70 22.94
N VAL A 877 -33.52 7.85 24.12
CA VAL A 877 -32.93 9.09 24.60
C VAL A 877 -31.42 8.93 24.70
N ILE A 878 -30.69 9.88 24.11
CA ILE A 878 -29.22 9.90 24.06
C ILE A 878 -28.74 11.23 24.63
N THR A 879 -28.12 11.19 25.81
CA THR A 879 -27.77 12.42 26.56
C THR A 879 -26.32 12.39 27.03
N ASP A 880 -25.59 13.48 26.81
CA ASP A 880 -24.28 13.68 27.42
C ASP A 880 -24.43 13.83 28.95
N VAL A 881 -23.80 12.92 29.71
CA VAL A 881 -23.82 12.93 31.17
C VAL A 881 -22.46 13.26 31.78
N GLY A 882 -21.44 13.40 30.95
CA GLY A 882 -20.10 13.80 31.34
C GLY A 882 -19.15 13.87 30.15
N LYS A 883 -17.89 14.23 30.40
CA LYS A 883 -16.84 14.21 29.37
C LYS A 883 -16.64 12.77 28.91
N ASN A 884 -16.80 12.52 27.60
CA ASN A 884 -16.69 11.19 27.00
C ASN A 884 -17.68 10.16 27.56
N ARG A 885 -18.85 10.60 28.03
CA ARG A 885 -19.84 9.73 28.66
C ARG A 885 -21.24 10.09 28.21
N VAL A 886 -21.92 9.15 27.57
CA VAL A 886 -23.25 9.34 26.98
C VAL A 886 -24.18 8.28 27.53
N GLN A 887 -25.25 8.72 28.19
CA GLN A 887 -26.29 7.82 28.69
C GLN A 887 -27.33 7.53 27.63
N MET A 888 -27.75 6.27 27.59
CA MET A 888 -28.78 5.70 26.73
C MET A 888 -29.95 5.18 27.59
N SER A 889 -31.18 5.56 27.22
CA SER A 889 -32.41 5.08 27.88
C SER A 889 -33.63 5.15 26.94
N GLY A 890 -34.81 4.74 27.42
CA GLY A 890 -36.06 4.84 26.66
C GLY A 890 -36.35 3.69 25.69
N ILE A 891 -35.60 2.59 25.78
CA ILE A 891 -35.80 1.37 25.01
C ILE A 891 -36.82 0.48 25.73
N LYS A 892 -37.78 -0.06 24.98
CA LYS A 892 -38.76 -1.03 25.49
C LYS A 892 -38.54 -2.39 24.82
N GLY A 893 -38.61 -3.46 25.58
CA GLY A 893 -38.43 -4.81 25.09
C GLY A 893 -39.73 -5.57 24.86
N TYR A 894 -39.69 -6.46 23.88
CA TYR A 894 -40.69 -7.46 23.59
C TYR A 894 -40.02 -8.84 23.44
N PRO A 895 -40.80 -9.94 23.43
CA PRO A 895 -40.25 -11.26 23.17
C PRO A 895 -39.39 -11.32 21.88
N PRO A 896 -38.48 -12.29 21.74
CA PRO A 896 -37.72 -12.48 20.50
C PRO A 896 -38.64 -12.76 19.29
N PRO A 897 -38.22 -12.49 18.05
CA PRO A 897 -38.96 -12.90 16.86
C PRO A 897 -39.01 -14.44 16.73
N PRO A 898 -40.00 -15.03 16.04
CA PRO A 898 -40.07 -16.48 15.83
C PRO A 898 -38.91 -17.06 15.01
N THR A 899 -38.20 -16.21 14.25
CA THR A 899 -37.09 -16.61 13.39
C THR A 899 -35.82 -15.82 13.67
N THR A 900 -34.66 -16.44 13.48
CA THR A 900 -33.36 -15.77 13.42
C THR A 900 -32.86 -15.61 11.98
N LYS A 901 -31.86 -14.75 11.77
CA LYS A 901 -31.15 -14.61 10.49
C LYS A 901 -30.34 -15.89 10.21
N LEU A 902 -30.37 -16.33 8.96
CA LEU A 902 -29.58 -17.44 8.43
C LEU A 902 -28.69 -16.90 7.31
N ALA A 903 -27.37 -16.93 7.51
CA ALA A 903 -26.43 -16.58 6.45
C ALA A 903 -26.15 -17.80 5.57
N VAL A 904 -26.63 -17.77 4.33
CA VAL A 904 -26.36 -18.84 3.35
C VAL A 904 -25.38 -18.33 2.30
N PHE A 905 -24.25 -19.01 2.14
CA PHE A 905 -23.23 -18.68 1.15
C PHE A 905 -23.18 -19.76 0.06
N TYR A 906 -23.12 -19.36 -1.21
CA TYR A 906 -23.12 -20.29 -2.34
C TYR A 906 -22.19 -19.83 -3.46
N ASP A 907 -21.73 -20.78 -4.27
CA ASP A 907 -20.95 -20.47 -5.47
C ASP A 907 -21.84 -19.83 -6.53
N ALA A 908 -21.53 -18.59 -6.89
CA ALA A 908 -22.36 -17.77 -7.76
C ALA A 908 -21.82 -17.70 -9.21
N GLY A 909 -20.81 -18.52 -9.54
CA GLY A 909 -20.19 -18.57 -10.85
C GLY A 909 -19.01 -17.61 -10.95
N TYR A 910 -18.88 -16.94 -12.10
CA TYR A 910 -17.72 -16.10 -12.42
C TYR A 910 -18.11 -14.64 -12.59
N GLN A 911 -17.25 -13.74 -12.12
CA GLN A 911 -17.36 -12.31 -12.34
C GLN A 911 -16.07 -11.76 -12.94
N CYS A 912 -16.21 -10.71 -13.75
CA CYS A 912 -15.11 -9.98 -14.37
C CYS A 912 -15.46 -8.50 -14.31
N GLN A 913 -14.47 -7.67 -14.00
CA GLN A 913 -14.63 -6.21 -14.01
C GLN A 913 -13.52 -5.61 -14.85
N LEU A 914 -13.90 -4.73 -15.79
CA LEU A 914 -12.94 -3.99 -16.61
C LEU A 914 -13.09 -2.51 -16.30
N LEU A 915 -12.01 -1.91 -15.79
CA LEU A 915 -11.96 -0.49 -15.55
C LEU A 915 -11.15 0.20 -16.65
N ALA A 916 -11.77 1.20 -17.28
CA ALA A 916 -11.22 1.92 -18.42
C ALA A 916 -11.15 3.42 -18.14
N ASN A 917 -10.34 4.14 -18.92
CA ASN A 917 -10.15 5.58 -18.77
C ASN A 917 -10.85 6.38 -19.88
N ALA A 918 -11.33 7.56 -19.53
CA ALA A 918 -11.63 8.61 -20.48
C ALA A 918 -11.04 9.94 -19.99
N ALA A 919 -10.36 10.62 -20.90
CA ALA A 919 -9.72 11.91 -20.65
C ALA A 919 -10.24 12.99 -21.62
N GLY A 920 -10.19 14.26 -21.19
CA GLY A 920 -10.38 15.42 -22.05
C GLY A 920 -11.81 15.94 -22.15
N TYR A 921 -12.23 16.33 -23.36
CA TYR A 921 -13.57 16.87 -23.64
C TYR A 921 -14.58 15.76 -23.96
N ALA A 922 -15.87 16.03 -23.67
CA ALA A 922 -17.01 15.16 -23.94
C ALA A 922 -16.90 13.73 -23.37
N THR A 923 -16.35 13.60 -22.15
CA THR A 923 -16.19 12.32 -21.44
C THR A 923 -17.48 11.51 -21.40
N GLU A 924 -18.61 12.15 -21.13
CA GLU A 924 -19.95 11.53 -21.15
C GLU A 924 -20.27 10.85 -22.49
N LYS A 925 -20.08 11.58 -23.61
CA LYS A 925 -20.32 11.02 -24.95
C LYS A 925 -19.33 9.90 -25.29
N LYS A 926 -18.11 9.93 -24.75
CA LYS A 926 -17.13 8.85 -24.93
C LYS A 926 -17.57 7.58 -24.22
N TRP A 927 -18.11 7.70 -23.02
CA TRP A 927 -18.66 6.55 -22.29
C TRP A 927 -19.88 5.95 -22.98
N GLN A 928 -20.80 6.80 -23.43
CA GLN A 928 -21.95 6.36 -24.23
C GLN A 928 -21.51 5.67 -25.53
N LEU A 929 -20.46 6.16 -26.20
CA LEU A 929 -19.88 5.51 -27.38
C LEU A 929 -19.24 4.16 -27.02
N PHE A 930 -18.45 4.10 -25.95
CA PHE A 930 -17.78 2.89 -25.50
C PHE A 930 -18.78 1.79 -25.16
N GLU A 931 -19.83 2.09 -24.40
CA GLU A 931 -20.90 1.14 -24.11
C GLU A 931 -21.59 0.65 -25.39
N LYS A 932 -21.95 1.56 -26.31
CA LYS A 932 -22.54 1.19 -27.61
C LYS A 932 -21.64 0.26 -28.41
N GLN A 933 -20.34 0.54 -28.46
CA GLN A 933 -19.35 -0.30 -29.14
C GLN A 933 -19.25 -1.68 -28.49
N MET A 934 -19.15 -1.74 -27.16
CA MET A 934 -19.09 -3.00 -26.43
C MET A 934 -20.32 -3.86 -26.65
N ARG A 935 -21.53 -3.29 -26.49
CA ARG A 935 -22.78 -4.01 -26.76
C ARG A 935 -22.89 -4.48 -28.21
N PHE A 936 -22.51 -3.64 -29.17
CA PHE A 936 -22.48 -4.02 -30.59
C PHE A 936 -21.57 -5.23 -30.84
N PHE A 937 -20.31 -5.20 -30.37
CA PHE A 937 -19.37 -6.30 -30.61
C PHE A 937 -19.69 -7.57 -29.82
N LEU A 938 -20.28 -7.45 -28.62
CA LEU A 938 -20.79 -8.62 -27.87
C LEU A 938 -21.97 -9.27 -28.60
N ASN A 939 -22.85 -8.46 -29.22
CA ASN A 939 -23.96 -8.94 -30.04
C ASN A 939 -23.47 -9.62 -31.33
N GLU A 940 -22.54 -9.00 -32.06
CA GLU A 940 -21.92 -9.59 -33.26
C GLU A 940 -21.26 -10.95 -32.99
N LYS A 941 -20.73 -11.14 -31.76
CA LYS A 941 -20.16 -12.41 -31.31
C LYS A 941 -21.19 -13.41 -30.77
N GLY A 942 -22.46 -13.05 -30.68
CA GLY A 942 -23.53 -13.90 -30.15
C GLY A 942 -23.39 -14.22 -28.65
N VAL A 943 -22.66 -13.41 -27.89
CA VAL A 943 -22.40 -13.62 -26.45
C VAL A 943 -23.14 -12.63 -25.55
N LEU A 944 -23.78 -11.60 -26.11
CA LEU A 944 -24.46 -10.57 -25.32
C LEU A 944 -25.52 -11.17 -24.38
N ASP A 945 -26.31 -12.12 -24.87
CA ASP A 945 -27.38 -12.78 -24.11
C ASP A 945 -26.88 -13.93 -23.21
N GLN A 946 -25.57 -14.19 -23.16
CA GLN A 946 -24.97 -15.24 -22.31
C GLN A 946 -24.58 -14.73 -20.91
N PHE A 947 -24.60 -13.41 -20.70
CA PHE A 947 -24.29 -12.83 -19.39
C PHE A 947 -25.55 -12.81 -18.51
N ASP A 948 -25.47 -13.42 -17.32
CA ASP A 948 -26.49 -13.26 -16.28
C ASP A 948 -26.67 -11.79 -15.86
N HIS A 949 -25.57 -11.02 -15.91
CA HIS A 949 -25.52 -9.60 -15.59
C HIS A 949 -24.40 -8.91 -16.36
N LEU A 950 -24.70 -7.77 -17.01
CA LEU A 950 -23.74 -6.92 -17.68
C LEU A 950 -24.07 -5.45 -17.40
N GLU A 951 -23.20 -4.77 -16.66
CA GLU A 951 -23.38 -3.39 -16.24
C GLU A 951 -22.20 -2.52 -16.68
N PHE A 952 -22.51 -1.27 -17.03
CA PHE A 952 -21.54 -0.23 -17.34
C PHE A 952 -21.75 0.90 -16.34
N GLN A 953 -20.68 1.30 -15.65
CA GLN A 953 -20.71 2.37 -14.66
C GLN A 953 -19.64 3.41 -14.99
N ILE A 954 -19.96 4.68 -14.75
CA ILE A 954 -19.02 5.79 -14.86
C ILE A 954 -18.55 6.13 -13.44
N VAL A 955 -17.30 5.79 -13.12
CA VAL A 955 -16.75 6.02 -11.78
C VAL A 955 -16.15 7.42 -11.69
N GLY A 956 -16.89 8.32 -11.04
CA GLY A 956 -16.53 9.72 -10.76
C GLY A 956 -16.90 10.71 -11.88
N VAL A 957 -16.86 12.01 -11.55
CA VAL A 957 -17.22 13.09 -12.49
C VAL A 957 -16.07 14.10 -12.64
N PRO A 958 -15.64 14.43 -13.88
CA PRO A 958 -14.58 15.40 -14.08
C PRO A 958 -15.06 16.82 -13.74
N GLU A 959 -14.19 17.62 -13.12
CA GLU A 959 -14.48 19.00 -12.74
C GLU A 959 -14.86 19.84 -13.99
N PRO A 960 -15.94 20.64 -13.90
CA PRO A 960 -16.21 21.69 -14.87
C PRO A 960 -15.06 22.71 -14.86
N ASN A 961 -14.34 22.84 -15.99
CA ASN A 961 -13.15 23.69 -16.14
C ASN A 961 -11.98 23.32 -15.19
N PRO A 962 -11.35 22.16 -15.42
CA PRO A 962 -10.33 21.60 -14.54
C PRO A 962 -9.07 22.48 -14.51
N ARG A 963 -8.53 22.76 -13.31
CA ARG A 963 -7.27 23.51 -13.16
C ARG A 963 -6.01 22.66 -13.26
N SER A 964 -6.16 21.34 -13.31
CA SER A 964 -5.08 20.39 -13.51
C SER A 964 -5.61 19.15 -14.25
N GLN A 965 -4.71 18.38 -14.84
CA GLN A 965 -5.11 17.16 -15.56
C GLN A 965 -5.84 16.17 -14.64
N LEU A 966 -5.43 16.05 -13.37
CA LEU A 966 -6.05 15.16 -12.37
C LEU A 966 -7.54 15.45 -12.14
N ARG A 967 -7.96 16.72 -12.25
CA ARG A 967 -9.37 17.10 -12.07
C ARG A 967 -10.26 16.81 -13.29
N ARG A 968 -9.67 16.40 -14.42
CA ARG A 968 -10.38 16.08 -15.68
C ARG A 968 -10.26 14.61 -16.09
N LEU A 969 -9.53 13.83 -15.31
CA LEU A 969 -9.09 12.49 -15.66
C LEU A 969 -9.74 11.49 -14.72
N HIS A 970 -10.54 10.59 -15.27
CA HIS A 970 -10.90 9.35 -14.57
C HIS A 970 -9.84 8.31 -14.93
N TRP A 971 -8.89 8.13 -14.03
CA TRP A 971 -7.77 7.22 -14.21
C TRP A 971 -7.95 5.99 -13.33
N SER A 972 -8.24 4.86 -13.95
CA SER A 972 -8.08 3.58 -13.28
C SER A 972 -7.99 2.47 -14.33
N LEU A 973 -6.79 2.22 -14.83
CA LEU A 973 -6.52 1.02 -15.64
C LEU A 973 -6.21 -0.11 -14.68
N ASP A 974 -7.21 -0.92 -14.39
CA ASP A 974 -7.00 -2.20 -13.75
C ASP A 974 -7.49 -3.32 -14.66
N TYR A 975 -6.54 -3.95 -15.34
CA TYR A 975 -6.80 -5.11 -16.17
C TYR A 975 -6.68 -6.42 -15.38
N ARG A 976 -6.21 -6.40 -14.12
CA ARG A 976 -6.09 -7.60 -13.28
C ARG A 976 -7.46 -8.16 -12.94
N THR A 977 -8.48 -7.30 -12.88
CA THR A 977 -9.88 -7.69 -12.66
C THR A 977 -10.60 -8.13 -13.94
N ALA A 978 -9.97 -7.95 -15.12
CA ALA A 978 -10.55 -8.33 -16.41
C ALA A 978 -10.50 -9.85 -16.68
N HIS A 979 -9.80 -10.61 -15.82
CA HIS A 979 -9.85 -12.06 -15.82
C HIS A 979 -11.07 -12.53 -15.03
N PRO A 980 -11.95 -13.38 -15.60
CA PRO A 980 -13.05 -13.96 -14.85
C PRO A 980 -12.53 -14.69 -13.61
N LYS A 981 -13.08 -14.33 -12.45
CA LYS A 981 -12.78 -14.97 -11.15
C LYS A 981 -14.05 -15.59 -10.60
N PRO A 982 -13.96 -16.77 -9.96
CA PRO A 982 -15.09 -17.31 -9.23
C PRO A 982 -15.46 -16.35 -8.09
N TYR A 983 -16.75 -16.21 -7.79
CA TYR A 983 -17.21 -15.41 -6.67
C TYR A 983 -18.29 -16.12 -5.87
N ILE A 984 -18.43 -15.69 -4.62
CA ILE A 984 -19.40 -16.23 -3.67
C ILE A 984 -20.50 -15.19 -3.53
N SER A 985 -21.73 -15.65 -3.40
CA SER A 985 -22.86 -14.78 -3.09
C SER A 985 -23.44 -15.11 -1.73
N PHE A 986 -24.08 -14.11 -1.13
CA PHE A 986 -24.71 -14.17 0.18
C PHE A 986 -26.22 -14.07 0.04
N TYR A 987 -26.93 -14.99 0.68
CA TYR A 987 -28.38 -15.00 0.77
C TYR A 987 -28.80 -14.86 2.24
N PRO A 988 -29.44 -13.74 2.63
CA PRO A 988 -29.96 -13.55 3.98
C PRO A 988 -31.31 -14.25 4.13
N GLY A 989 -31.27 -15.48 4.65
CA GLY A 989 -32.45 -16.28 4.95
C GLY A 989 -32.99 -16.07 6.37
N LEU A 990 -34.11 -16.72 6.67
CA LEU A 990 -34.70 -16.85 7.99
C LEU A 990 -34.74 -18.32 8.41
N TYR A 991 -34.48 -18.57 9.69
CA TYR A 991 -34.56 -19.89 10.30
C TYR A 991 -35.41 -19.88 11.56
N ASP A 992 -36.21 -20.92 11.78
CA ASP A 992 -37.08 -21.05 12.95
C ASP A 992 -36.24 -21.23 14.23
N GLN A 993 -36.40 -20.33 15.20
CA GLN A 993 -35.64 -20.40 16.44
C GLN A 993 -35.96 -21.66 17.26
N THR A 994 -37.18 -22.19 17.15
CA THR A 994 -37.58 -23.40 17.88
C THR A 994 -36.92 -24.68 17.35
N ALA A 995 -36.37 -24.63 16.13
CA ALA A 995 -35.67 -25.74 15.50
C ALA A 995 -34.16 -25.75 15.80
N LEU A 996 -33.61 -24.67 16.38
CA LEU A 996 -32.19 -24.58 16.72
C LEU A 996 -31.83 -25.56 17.84
N LYS A 997 -30.71 -26.27 17.64
CA LYS A 997 -30.12 -27.17 18.64
C LYS A 997 -28.87 -26.52 19.20
N GLU A 998 -29.09 -25.41 19.89
CA GLU A 998 -28.02 -24.61 20.49
C GLU A 998 -27.59 -25.22 21.83
N ALA A 999 -26.27 -25.38 22.02
CA ALA A 999 -25.72 -25.87 23.28
C ALA A 999 -24.35 -25.24 23.58
N ALA A 1000 -24.07 -25.05 24.87
CA ALA A 1000 -22.75 -24.70 25.38
C ALA A 1000 -22.00 -25.94 25.85
N HIS A 1001 -20.73 -26.05 25.48
CA HIS A 1001 -19.85 -27.16 25.84
C HIS A 1001 -18.67 -26.62 26.63
N ILE A 1002 -18.61 -26.98 27.92
CA ILE A 1002 -17.52 -26.59 28.83
C ILE A 1002 -16.43 -27.66 28.75
N LEU A 1003 -15.20 -27.22 28.54
CA LEU A 1003 -14.04 -28.10 28.45
C LEU A 1003 -13.47 -28.43 29.83
N GLY A 1004 -12.98 -29.66 29.97
CA GLY A 1004 -12.13 -30.08 31.06
C GLY A 1004 -10.65 -29.73 30.80
N PRO A 1005 -9.77 -29.91 31.80
CA PRO A 1005 -8.33 -29.68 31.63
C PRO A 1005 -7.67 -30.56 30.57
N ASP A 1006 -8.31 -31.66 30.17
CA ASP A 1006 -7.83 -32.52 29.07
C ASP A 1006 -8.25 -32.03 27.67
N GLY A 1007 -8.90 -30.87 27.60
CA GLY A 1007 -9.41 -30.27 26.37
C GLY A 1007 -10.67 -30.94 25.82
N LYS A 1008 -11.25 -31.92 26.53
CA LYS A 1008 -12.49 -32.61 26.13
C LYS A 1008 -13.70 -31.98 26.79
N VAL A 1009 -14.88 -32.18 26.20
CA VAL A 1009 -16.14 -31.70 26.78
C VAL A 1009 -16.40 -32.40 28.11
N ALA A 1010 -16.38 -31.63 29.20
CA ALA A 1010 -16.70 -32.10 30.54
C ALA A 1010 -18.20 -31.96 30.84
N GLN A 1011 -18.83 -30.93 30.29
CA GLN A 1011 -20.25 -30.65 30.50
C GLN A 1011 -20.86 -30.02 29.24
N THR A 1012 -22.06 -30.46 28.86
CA THR A 1012 -22.90 -29.82 27.84
C THR A 1012 -24.15 -29.25 28.50
N ILE A 1013 -24.51 -28.02 28.13
CA ILE A 1013 -25.68 -27.30 28.64
C ILE A 1013 -26.50 -26.85 27.44
N ASP A 1014 -27.69 -27.42 27.27
CA ASP A 1014 -28.59 -27.03 26.18
C ASP A 1014 -29.14 -25.62 26.43
N ALA A 1015 -29.18 -24.79 25.38
CA ALA A 1015 -29.77 -23.47 25.47
C ALA A 1015 -31.29 -23.57 25.66
N LYS A 1016 -31.84 -22.68 26.49
CA LYS A 1016 -33.28 -22.65 26.73
C LYS A 1016 -33.99 -22.03 25.54
N LEU A 1017 -35.00 -22.73 25.01
CA LEU A 1017 -35.83 -22.20 23.93
C LEU A 1017 -36.71 -21.03 24.39
N PRO A 1018 -37.01 -20.05 23.52
CA PRO A 1018 -37.99 -19.02 23.81
C PRO A 1018 -39.37 -19.63 24.09
N THR A 1019 -40.06 -19.12 25.12
CA THR A 1019 -41.43 -19.55 25.46
C THR A 1019 -42.49 -18.73 24.76
N GLU A 1020 -42.17 -17.50 24.36
CA GLU A 1020 -43.05 -16.55 23.70
C GLU A 1020 -42.29 -15.86 22.56
N PHE A 1021 -43.03 -15.46 21.52
CA PHE A 1021 -42.48 -14.80 20.36
C PHE A 1021 -43.22 -13.51 20.04
N TYR A 1022 -42.47 -12.51 19.57
CA TYR A 1022 -43.03 -11.26 19.11
C TYR A 1022 -43.81 -11.50 17.82
N ARG A 1023 -45.03 -10.96 17.79
CA ARG A 1023 -45.86 -10.98 16.60
C ARG A 1023 -45.31 -9.94 15.63
N LEU A 1024 -44.76 -10.39 14.50
CA LEU A 1024 -44.28 -9.50 13.46
C LEU A 1024 -45.42 -8.62 12.94
N GLU A 1025 -45.23 -7.31 13.06
CA GLU A 1025 -46.15 -6.29 12.55
C GLU A 1025 -45.52 -5.56 11.36
N ARG A 1026 -46.35 -4.87 10.57
CA ARG A 1026 -45.85 -4.03 9.49
C ARG A 1026 -45.06 -2.87 10.10
N ARG A 1027 -43.87 -2.62 9.56
CA ARG A 1027 -43.02 -1.52 10.01
C ARG A 1027 -43.70 -0.17 9.80
N ILE A 1028 -43.36 0.77 10.67
CA ILE A 1028 -43.77 2.15 10.59
C ILE A 1028 -43.17 2.75 9.30
N ASN A 1029 -44.04 3.29 8.44
CA ASN A 1029 -43.63 3.91 7.18
C ASN A 1029 -44.52 5.12 6.87
N PHE A 1030 -44.07 6.33 7.23
CA PHE A 1030 -44.84 7.56 6.99
C PHE A 1030 -43.93 8.77 6.71
N ASP A 1031 -44.47 9.77 6.01
CA ASP A 1031 -43.88 11.11 5.89
C ASP A 1031 -44.50 12.04 6.93
N ALA A 1032 -43.69 12.93 7.53
CA ALA A 1032 -44.22 13.97 8.40
C ALA A 1032 -45.10 14.95 7.61
N GLU A 1033 -46.10 15.54 8.27
CA GLU A 1033 -46.77 16.72 7.73
C GLU A 1033 -45.74 17.84 7.50
N GLN A 1034 -45.83 18.53 6.35
CA GLN A 1034 -44.93 19.64 6.05
C GLN A 1034 -45.08 20.74 7.10
N CYS A 1035 -43.95 21.18 7.65
CA CYS A 1035 -43.92 22.27 8.62
C CYS A 1035 -44.53 23.54 8.01
N THR A 1036 -45.56 24.07 8.66
CA THR A 1036 -46.21 25.35 8.36
C THR A 1036 -45.35 26.52 8.84
N LEU A 1037 -44.09 26.59 8.42
CA LEU A 1037 -43.33 27.84 8.52
C LEU A 1037 -44.10 28.92 7.75
N ARG A 1038 -44.11 30.14 8.28
CA ARG A 1038 -45.04 31.22 7.89
C ARG A 1038 -44.90 31.70 6.45
N ASN A 1039 -43.91 31.23 5.68
CA ASN A 1039 -43.80 31.60 4.28
C ASN A 1039 -42.97 30.58 3.44
N PRO A 1040 -43.59 29.57 2.80
CA PRO A 1040 -42.89 28.75 1.79
C PRO A 1040 -42.41 29.57 0.57
N GLN A 1041 -42.76 30.85 0.48
CA GLN A 1041 -42.30 31.81 -0.53
C GLN A 1041 -41.24 32.80 0.00
N GLY A 1042 -40.74 32.61 1.22
CA GLY A 1042 -39.64 33.41 1.78
C GLY A 1042 -38.32 33.17 1.03
N PRO A 1043 -37.31 34.04 1.19
CA PRO A 1043 -36.02 33.84 0.57
C PRO A 1043 -35.37 32.54 1.07
N THR A 1044 -34.84 31.74 0.14
CA THR A 1044 -34.01 30.56 0.44
C THR A 1044 -32.54 30.87 0.24
N ARG A 1045 -31.68 30.06 0.86
CA ARG A 1045 -30.24 30.05 0.63
C ARG A 1045 -29.80 28.64 0.27
N THR A 1046 -29.03 28.55 -0.79
CA THR A 1046 -28.32 27.35 -1.22
C THR A 1046 -27.23 26.97 -0.21
N VAL A 1047 -27.31 25.77 0.37
CA VAL A 1047 -26.29 25.22 1.30
C VAL A 1047 -26.03 23.74 0.98
N THR A 1048 -24.91 23.19 1.43
CA THR A 1048 -24.69 21.73 1.37
C THR A 1048 -25.44 21.09 2.54
N LEU A 1049 -26.15 19.98 2.32
CA LEU A 1049 -26.92 19.31 3.37
C LEU A 1049 -26.04 18.91 4.57
N GLY A 1050 -24.80 18.48 4.29
CA GLY A 1050 -23.79 18.15 5.28
C GLY A 1050 -23.37 19.31 6.19
N ASP A 1051 -23.58 20.56 5.77
CA ASP A 1051 -23.28 21.75 6.60
C ASP A 1051 -24.28 21.89 7.76
N ILE A 1052 -25.50 21.38 7.59
CA ILE A 1052 -26.61 21.54 8.55
C ILE A 1052 -27.10 20.23 9.15
N ALA A 1053 -26.61 19.08 8.67
CA ALA A 1053 -27.03 17.76 9.13
C ALA A 1053 -25.87 16.75 9.21
N TYR A 1054 -25.93 15.91 10.25
CA TYR A 1054 -25.14 14.69 10.35
C TYR A 1054 -25.94 13.50 9.83
N GLY A 1055 -25.25 12.45 9.42
CA GLY A 1055 -25.91 11.22 9.00
C GLY A 1055 -24.98 10.02 9.10
N ARG A 1056 -25.57 8.84 9.07
CA ARG A 1056 -24.86 7.56 9.03
C ARG A 1056 -25.65 6.58 8.18
N SER A 1057 -24.93 5.67 7.54
CA SER A 1057 -25.53 4.57 6.80
C SER A 1057 -24.72 3.30 6.90
N GLY A 1058 -25.37 2.17 6.63
CA GLY A 1058 -24.78 0.84 6.64
C GLY A 1058 -25.71 -0.18 5.98
N ASP A 1059 -25.16 -1.31 5.57
CA ASP A 1059 -25.92 -2.33 4.85
C ASP A 1059 -26.69 -3.28 5.76
N LYS A 1060 -27.73 -3.91 5.20
CA LYS A 1060 -28.26 -5.17 5.73
C LYS A 1060 -28.56 -6.07 4.55
N GLY A 1061 -27.54 -6.80 4.11
CA GLY A 1061 -27.59 -7.54 2.86
C GLY A 1061 -27.63 -6.59 1.66
N ALA A 1062 -28.72 -6.59 0.89
CA ALA A 1062 -28.87 -5.73 -0.28
C ALA A 1062 -29.47 -4.34 0.02
N ASN A 1063 -29.86 -4.10 1.28
CA ASN A 1063 -30.57 -2.89 1.69
C ASN A 1063 -29.61 -1.89 2.34
N CYS A 1064 -29.86 -0.59 2.19
CA CYS A 1064 -29.11 0.47 2.86
C CYS A 1064 -29.98 1.11 3.96
N ASN A 1065 -29.50 1.10 5.19
CA ASN A 1065 -30.08 1.86 6.30
C ASN A 1065 -29.42 3.23 6.34
N PHE A 1066 -30.21 4.29 6.44
CA PHE A 1066 -29.73 5.67 6.38
C PHE A 1066 -30.45 6.54 7.39
N GLY A 1067 -29.74 6.97 8.43
CA GLY A 1067 -30.21 7.95 9.39
C GLY A 1067 -29.58 9.32 9.17
N ILE A 1068 -30.38 10.37 9.39
CA ILE A 1068 -29.94 11.76 9.24
C ILE A 1068 -30.67 12.66 10.24
N TYR A 1069 -29.94 13.60 10.84
CA TYR A 1069 -30.46 14.52 11.84
C TYR A 1069 -29.78 15.90 11.75
N PRO A 1070 -30.49 16.99 12.10
CA PRO A 1070 -29.94 18.34 11.99
C PRO A 1070 -28.91 18.62 13.08
N ARG A 1071 -27.84 19.35 12.74
CA ARG A 1071 -26.82 19.81 13.69
C ARG A 1071 -27.39 20.75 14.75
N ASN A 1072 -28.28 21.66 14.35
CA ASN A 1072 -29.02 22.52 15.26
C ASN A 1072 -30.38 21.87 15.58
N PRO A 1073 -30.65 21.49 16.84
CA PRO A 1073 -31.92 20.91 17.24
C PRO A 1073 -33.16 21.80 16.99
N ALA A 1074 -32.98 23.11 16.78
CA ALA A 1074 -34.04 24.05 16.40
C ALA A 1074 -34.57 23.81 14.97
N HIS A 1075 -33.75 23.22 14.08
CA HIS A 1075 -34.15 22.94 12.70
C HIS A 1075 -35.10 21.74 12.60
N TRP A 1076 -35.26 20.93 13.65
CA TRP A 1076 -35.99 19.66 13.63
C TRP A 1076 -37.39 19.75 13.04
N ALA A 1077 -38.17 20.76 13.42
CA ALA A 1077 -39.56 20.91 12.97
C ALA A 1077 -39.66 21.02 11.45
N TRP A 1078 -38.75 21.77 10.83
CA TRP A 1078 -38.63 21.85 9.37
C TRP A 1078 -38.00 20.58 8.79
N PHE A 1079 -36.89 20.14 9.37
CA PHE A 1079 -36.04 19.07 8.84
C PHE A 1079 -36.80 17.75 8.66
N ARG A 1080 -37.65 17.37 9.62
CA ARG A 1080 -38.46 16.16 9.53
C ARG A 1080 -39.45 16.20 8.36
N GLY A 1081 -40.04 17.35 8.06
CA GLY A 1081 -40.95 17.52 6.91
C GLY A 1081 -40.19 17.63 5.58
N TYR A 1082 -38.98 18.20 5.61
CA TYR A 1082 -38.11 18.34 4.44
C TYR A 1082 -37.59 16.97 3.97
N MET A 1083 -37.02 16.18 4.88
CA MET A 1083 -36.50 14.83 4.61
C MET A 1083 -37.65 13.82 4.51
N SER A 1084 -38.46 13.93 3.47
CA SER A 1084 -39.50 12.97 3.07
C SER A 1084 -38.94 11.86 2.18
N ARG A 1085 -39.71 10.78 1.95
CA ARG A 1085 -39.35 9.72 0.99
C ARG A 1085 -39.15 10.27 -0.42
N ALA A 1086 -40.05 11.15 -0.86
CA ALA A 1086 -39.94 11.82 -2.16
C ALA A 1086 -38.68 12.70 -2.25
N LYS A 1087 -38.33 13.40 -1.15
CA LYS A 1087 -37.09 14.17 -1.09
C LYS A 1087 -35.85 13.28 -1.12
N LEU A 1088 -35.83 12.16 -0.40
CA LEU A 1088 -34.69 11.23 -0.46
C LEU A 1088 -34.52 10.67 -1.88
N GLN A 1089 -35.61 10.27 -2.53
CA GLN A 1089 -35.60 9.84 -3.92
C GLN A 1089 -35.03 10.94 -4.86
N GLU A 1090 -35.44 12.20 -4.67
CA GLU A 1090 -34.89 13.35 -5.40
C GLU A 1090 -33.37 13.52 -5.15
N LEU A 1091 -32.91 13.36 -3.90
CA LEU A 1091 -31.49 13.49 -3.54
C LEU A 1091 -30.62 12.34 -4.08
N ILE A 1092 -31.17 11.12 -4.16
CA ILE A 1092 -30.52 9.98 -4.83
C ILE A 1092 -30.30 10.30 -6.32
N GLY A 1093 -31.23 11.01 -6.95
CA GLY A 1093 -31.08 11.50 -8.33
C GLY A 1093 -31.01 10.37 -9.35
N ASP A 1094 -30.03 10.45 -10.26
CA ASP A 1094 -29.89 9.52 -11.39
C ASP A 1094 -29.59 8.07 -10.99
N ASP A 1095 -29.16 7.83 -9.74
CA ASP A 1095 -28.92 6.48 -9.20
C ASP A 1095 -30.22 5.76 -8.78
N TRP A 1096 -31.36 6.46 -8.78
CA TRP A 1096 -32.64 5.87 -8.40
C TRP A 1096 -33.14 4.86 -9.45
N ARG A 1097 -33.69 3.73 -8.97
CA ARG A 1097 -34.38 2.74 -9.80
C ARG A 1097 -35.79 2.49 -9.26
N ASP A 1098 -36.78 2.36 -10.13
CA ASP A 1098 -38.19 2.08 -9.77
C ASP A 1098 -38.40 0.73 -9.06
N THR A 1099 -37.38 -0.13 -9.06
CA THR A 1099 -37.36 -1.37 -8.30
C THR A 1099 -37.07 -1.16 -6.82
N TYR A 1100 -36.51 -0.01 -6.44
CA TYR A 1100 -36.21 0.31 -5.04
C TYR A 1100 -37.48 0.71 -4.28
N PHE A 1101 -37.46 0.45 -2.99
CA PHE A 1101 -38.51 0.83 -2.06
C PHE A 1101 -37.90 1.58 -0.88
N ILE A 1102 -38.54 2.66 -0.44
CA ILE A 1102 -38.10 3.45 0.72
C ILE A 1102 -39.12 3.33 1.84
N GLU A 1103 -38.67 2.85 2.98
CA GLU A 1103 -39.35 3.06 4.26
C GLU A 1103 -38.78 4.29 4.96
N ARG A 1104 -39.64 5.04 5.64
CA ARG A 1104 -39.26 6.20 6.43
C ARG A 1104 -39.91 6.17 7.80
N MET A 1105 -39.10 6.44 8.83
CA MET A 1105 -39.53 6.62 10.21
C MET A 1105 -38.75 7.74 10.89
N GLU A 1106 -39.07 7.99 12.15
CA GLU A 1106 -38.46 9.05 12.95
C GLU A 1106 -38.10 8.55 14.34
N PHE A 1107 -37.07 9.15 14.91
CA PHE A 1107 -36.69 9.03 16.31
C PHE A 1107 -36.81 10.42 16.97
N PRO A 1108 -37.99 10.77 17.51
CA PRO A 1108 -38.30 12.14 17.93
C PRO A 1108 -37.37 12.68 19.02
N GLU A 1109 -37.00 11.85 19.98
CA GLU A 1109 -36.20 12.21 21.15
C GLU A 1109 -34.74 12.55 20.78
N ILE A 1110 -34.19 11.94 19.72
CA ILE A 1110 -32.88 12.29 19.15
C ILE A 1110 -32.96 13.16 17.89
N LYS A 1111 -34.18 13.55 17.49
CA LYS A 1111 -34.46 14.41 16.33
C LYS A 1111 -33.88 13.86 15.02
N ALA A 1112 -33.99 12.56 14.80
CA ALA A 1112 -33.49 11.90 13.61
C ALA A 1112 -34.62 11.39 12.70
N VAL A 1113 -34.37 11.45 11.39
CA VAL A 1113 -35.16 10.75 10.38
C VAL A 1113 -34.34 9.55 9.93
N HIS A 1114 -34.97 8.38 9.82
CA HIS A 1114 -34.32 7.16 9.38
C HIS A 1114 -35.05 6.55 8.19
N PHE A 1115 -34.27 6.04 7.25
CA PHE A 1115 -34.74 5.42 6.02
C PHE A 1115 -34.16 4.03 5.87
N VAL A 1116 -34.95 3.13 5.30
CA VAL A 1116 -34.45 1.86 4.76
C VAL A 1116 -34.70 1.90 3.27
N VAL A 1117 -33.62 1.85 2.49
CA VAL A 1117 -33.68 1.83 1.03
C VAL A 1117 -33.41 0.42 0.56
N TYR A 1118 -34.46 -0.25 0.09
CA TYR A 1118 -34.42 -1.66 -0.28
C TYR A 1118 -33.81 -1.88 -1.66
N GLY A 1119 -32.88 -2.83 -1.75
CA GLY A 1119 -32.24 -3.27 -3.00
C GLY A 1119 -31.22 -2.31 -3.61
N ILE A 1120 -30.97 -1.15 -3.00
CA ILE A 1120 -30.04 -0.15 -3.57
C ILE A 1120 -28.60 -0.63 -3.66
N LEU A 1121 -28.19 -1.59 -2.80
CA LEU A 1121 -26.84 -2.16 -2.82
C LEU A 1121 -26.70 -3.35 -3.78
N GLY A 1122 -27.74 -3.66 -4.56
CA GLY A 1122 -27.74 -4.74 -5.54
C GLY A 1122 -27.71 -6.11 -4.88
N ARG A 1123 -26.56 -6.79 -4.93
CA ARG A 1123 -26.39 -8.17 -4.44
C ARG A 1123 -25.60 -8.25 -3.12
N GLY A 1124 -25.48 -7.13 -2.41
CA GLY A 1124 -24.71 -7.03 -1.16
C GLY A 1124 -23.19 -7.10 -1.38
N VAL A 1125 -22.42 -6.95 -0.30
CA VAL A 1125 -20.96 -6.75 -0.35
C VAL A 1125 -20.17 -7.76 -1.20
N LEU A 1126 -20.57 -9.04 -1.17
CA LEU A 1126 -19.86 -10.13 -1.84
C LEU A 1126 -20.07 -10.18 -3.37
N ALA A 1127 -21.17 -9.60 -3.86
CA ALA A 1127 -21.61 -9.76 -5.25
C ALA A 1127 -22.08 -8.45 -5.91
N SER A 1128 -22.01 -7.32 -5.20
CA SER A 1128 -22.38 -6.03 -5.76
C SER A 1128 -21.37 -5.56 -6.81
N THR A 1129 -21.88 -4.94 -7.86
CA THR A 1129 -21.10 -4.24 -8.86
C THR A 1129 -20.85 -2.78 -8.48
N LEU A 1130 -21.50 -2.28 -7.44
CA LEU A 1130 -21.45 -0.89 -7.02
C LEU A 1130 -20.17 -0.58 -6.22
N LEU A 1131 -19.71 0.67 -6.31
CA LEU A 1131 -18.53 1.13 -5.57
C LEU A 1131 -18.74 1.14 -4.05
N ASP A 1132 -19.91 1.58 -3.58
CA ASP A 1132 -20.30 1.56 -2.17
C ASP A 1132 -21.18 0.32 -1.89
N SER A 1133 -20.58 -0.87 -1.94
CA SER A 1133 -21.30 -2.13 -1.76
C SER A 1133 -21.75 -2.42 -0.32
N LEU A 1134 -21.20 -1.69 0.66
CA LEU A 1134 -21.55 -1.74 2.09
C LEU A 1134 -22.50 -0.60 2.52
N GLY A 1135 -22.85 0.30 1.60
CA GLY A 1135 -23.68 1.46 1.92
C GLY A 1135 -23.09 2.40 2.98
N LYS A 1136 -21.79 2.31 3.30
CA LYS A 1136 -21.13 3.09 4.37
C LYS A 1136 -20.88 4.53 3.94
N ALA A 1137 -20.80 4.80 2.64
CA ALA A 1137 -20.61 6.14 2.08
C ALA A 1137 -21.93 6.80 1.65
N PHE A 1138 -23.04 6.06 1.61
CA PHE A 1138 -24.35 6.54 1.16
C PHE A 1138 -24.82 7.81 1.92
N ALA A 1139 -24.64 7.86 3.25
CA ALA A 1139 -24.97 9.04 4.02
C ALA A 1139 -24.15 10.27 3.61
N ASP A 1140 -22.85 10.10 3.37
CA ASP A 1140 -21.98 11.19 2.92
C ASP A 1140 -22.30 11.62 1.49
N TYR A 1141 -22.68 10.68 0.62
CA TYR A 1141 -23.22 10.98 -0.70
C TYR A 1141 -24.44 11.90 -0.63
N ILE A 1142 -25.42 11.57 0.22
CA ILE A 1142 -26.62 12.38 0.42
C ILE A 1142 -26.26 13.73 1.07
N ARG A 1143 -25.38 13.74 2.07
CA ARG A 1143 -24.92 14.98 2.73
C ARG A 1143 -24.16 15.91 1.80
N ALA A 1144 -23.47 15.38 0.77
CA ALA A 1144 -22.76 16.20 -0.21
C ALA A 1144 -23.71 16.96 -1.17
N LYS A 1145 -25.02 16.66 -1.17
CA LYS A 1145 -26.00 17.32 -2.03
C LYS A 1145 -26.25 18.76 -1.58
N THR A 1146 -26.38 19.64 -2.56
CA THR A 1146 -26.78 21.04 -2.35
C THR A 1146 -28.30 21.16 -2.29
N ILE A 1147 -28.82 21.90 -1.32
CA ILE A 1147 -30.26 22.08 -1.07
C ILE A 1147 -30.61 23.56 -0.85
N GLU A 1148 -31.85 23.93 -1.16
CA GLU A 1148 -32.42 25.24 -0.83
C GLU A 1148 -33.05 25.20 0.56
N VAL A 1149 -32.56 26.05 1.47
CA VAL A 1149 -33.04 26.12 2.85
C VAL A 1149 -33.59 27.51 3.13
N PRO A 1150 -34.81 27.64 3.71
CA PRO A 1150 -35.35 28.94 4.10
C PRO A 1150 -34.37 29.72 4.99
N VAL A 1151 -34.13 31.00 4.70
CA VAL A 1151 -33.20 31.84 5.47
C VAL A 1151 -33.60 31.89 6.95
N GLU A 1152 -34.90 31.92 7.24
CA GLU A 1152 -35.43 31.88 8.62
C GLU A 1152 -34.94 30.66 9.40
N ILE A 1153 -34.77 29.49 8.76
CA ILE A 1153 -34.23 28.29 9.42
C ILE A 1153 -32.74 28.42 9.70
N LEU A 1154 -31.99 29.05 8.80
CA LEU A 1154 -30.54 29.22 8.95
C LEU A 1154 -30.16 30.32 9.95
N GLU A 1155 -31.12 31.14 10.36
CA GLU A 1155 -30.95 32.22 11.36
C GLU A 1155 -31.39 31.79 12.77
N LEU A 1156 -32.00 30.60 12.93
CA LEU A 1156 -32.26 29.95 14.22
C LEU A 1156 -30.99 29.35 14.83
#